data_AF-A0A9E7H4E8-F1
#
_entry.id   AF-A0A9E7H4E8-F1
#
_cell.length_a   1.000
_cell.length_b   1.000
_cell.length_c   1.000
_cell.angle_alpha   90.00
_cell.angle_beta   90.00
_cell.angle_gamma   90.00
#
_symmetry.space_group_name_H-M   'P 1'
#
loop_
_entity.id
_entity.type
_entity.pdbx_description
1 polymer ?
#
loop_
_entity_poly.entity_id
_entity_poly.type
_entity_poly.pdbx_seq_one_letter_code
_entity_poly.pdbx_strand_id
1 'polypeptide(L)'
;MSRIASFKAPQTVDDHDIEQPPPLDRPIRRHDDVGGGDIDLVVERLPRLQHPALLASMASAVTEVAQTRSVLRLLGDRPDHEAVDAARTRLAEIDADLSRRLEEIVRAPRPEGVDRLRWRAEQAELEKGCRAEAEREKAALRAVIQLDEMHEAYEKLLREAENRLVKMYGSAAEGGDVGDGRKGAEMGQEEWEELNEEVIDILQGGPGKSLERVDLSGRHLRYLPEAFGKLRGLLYLNLSNNQLEAVPDAIAGLEYLEELHLCSNGLVSLPDSIGLLLNLKILDVSANKLKSIPDSISKCRSLVELNASYNELTYLPTNIGHELQSLEKLWIHLNKLRSLPTSVCEMRALRLLDAHFNEPEGCRMPSVMNLSSNFSDLGELPASFGDLINLRELDLSNNQIHALPDTFGRLDKLTKLNLDQNPLVVPSLEVVTQGVEAVKDYMAKRLLDILLEEEKSMAEEMSPTQAGNGWMMRSTSWLNSWVSGVSGSVAGYLGAGMPSSSSSSLGLFTSICLLQSVVAVTCGALMMFYLDEIAAFGHGRETAGKLRGSTPHDQLLIQTSDSFAGLLLLAVGFLLFMVAFVRDRGFQIFFAKGCILLHAAMALWRVYFERRLEDLAHDWPRQLVGDLVLSLSWVFFLVYSWRE
;
A
#
# COMPACT_ATOMS: atom_id res chain seq x y z
N MET A 1 36.80 38.98 -24.34
CA MET A 1 36.43 40.13 -23.49
C MET A 1 36.06 39.58 -22.12
N SER A 2 36.78 40.02 -21.07
CA SER A 2 36.45 40.01 -19.61
C SER A 2 35.83 38.76 -18.96
N ARG A 3 36.25 38.22 -17.82
CA ARG A 3 37.43 38.30 -16.92
C ARG A 3 37.10 37.29 -15.79
N ILE A 4 37.82 36.19 -15.63
CA ILE A 4 37.87 35.41 -14.37
C ILE A 4 39.34 35.14 -14.08
N ALA A 5 39.81 35.61 -12.91
CA ALA A 5 41.17 35.48 -12.47
C ALA A 5 41.34 34.22 -11.61
N SER A 6 42.43 33.53 -11.90
CA SER A 6 42.89 32.25 -11.36
C SER A 6 43.27 32.30 -9.88
N PHE A 7 43.00 31.17 -9.23
CA PHE A 7 43.56 30.69 -7.96
C PHE A 7 45.07 30.89 -7.81
N LYS A 8 45.51 31.08 -6.57
CA LYS A 8 46.89 30.86 -6.13
C LYS A 8 46.91 30.29 -4.71
N ALA A 9 47.46 29.09 -4.55
CA ALA A 9 47.93 28.53 -3.27
C ALA A 9 49.31 29.12 -2.92
N PRO A 10 49.69 29.17 -1.63
CA PRO A 10 50.76 28.29 -1.10
C PRO A 10 50.55 27.97 0.41
N GLN A 11 51.26 27.13 1.17
CA GLN A 11 52.36 26.17 1.03
C GLN A 11 52.45 25.42 2.38
N THR A 12 52.94 24.18 2.37
CA THR A 12 53.27 23.34 3.55
C THR A 12 54.70 23.60 4.05
N VAL A 13 54.89 23.66 5.38
CA VAL A 13 56.18 23.45 6.07
C VAL A 13 55.89 22.78 7.44
N ASP A 14 56.30 21.52 7.62
CA ASP A 14 56.60 20.86 8.91
C ASP A 14 57.88 21.51 9.50
N ASP A 15 58.19 21.58 10.80
CA ASP A 15 58.17 20.56 11.85
C ASP A 15 58.63 21.25 13.17
N HIS A 16 58.10 20.86 14.35
CA HIS A 16 58.79 20.76 15.65
C HIS A 16 57.81 20.71 16.85
N ASP A 17 57.83 19.56 17.51
CA ASP A 17 57.29 19.27 18.85
C ASP A 17 58.01 20.03 19.99
N ILE A 18 57.35 20.01 21.16
CA ILE A 18 57.85 20.15 22.55
C ILE A 18 57.30 21.37 23.34
N GLU A 19 56.41 21.02 24.28
CA GLU A 19 56.18 21.58 25.62
C GLU A 19 55.52 22.97 25.84
N GLN A 20 54.41 22.90 26.58
CA GLN A 20 53.82 23.86 27.54
C GLN A 20 53.11 25.13 27.01
N PRO A 21 51.88 25.41 27.47
CA PRO A 21 51.25 26.72 27.32
C PRO A 21 51.83 27.76 28.33
N PRO A 22 52.13 29.01 27.90
CA PRO A 22 52.54 30.09 28.80
C PRO A 22 51.34 30.74 29.54
N PRO A 23 51.57 31.53 30.61
CA PRO A 23 50.93 31.30 31.90
C PRO A 23 49.80 32.27 32.29
N LEU A 24 49.00 31.82 33.27
CA LEU A 24 48.05 32.58 34.07
C LEU A 24 48.73 33.59 35.00
N ASP A 25 48.33 34.87 34.92
CA ASP A 25 48.51 35.84 36.01
C ASP A 25 47.28 35.87 36.94
N ARG A 26 47.40 35.03 37.96
CA ARG A 26 46.98 35.06 39.39
C ARG A 26 46.09 36.20 39.96
N PRO A 27 45.41 35.99 41.13
CA PRO A 27 45.65 34.91 42.09
C PRO A 27 44.43 34.08 42.49
N ILE A 28 44.71 32.78 42.52
CA ILE A 28 44.09 31.75 43.32
C ILE A 28 44.15 32.13 44.82
N ARG A 29 43.00 32.15 45.50
CA ARG A 29 42.91 31.70 46.89
C ARG A 29 42.48 30.23 46.85
N ARG A 30 43.43 29.33 47.11
CA ARG A 30 43.17 27.94 47.46
C ARG A 30 42.70 27.92 48.90
N HIS A 31 41.59 27.23 49.14
CA HIS A 31 41.48 26.38 50.30
C HIS A 31 41.03 25.02 49.78
N ASP A 32 42.03 24.16 49.56
CA ASP A 32 41.84 22.73 49.75
C ASP A 32 41.64 22.57 51.26
N ASP A 33 40.38 22.45 51.72
CA ASP A 33 39.97 21.48 52.74
C ASP A 33 38.46 21.55 52.97
N VAL A 34 37.88 20.39 53.29
CA VAL A 34 36.50 20.13 53.75
C VAL A 34 35.43 19.91 52.67
N GLY A 35 35.15 18.62 52.46
CA GLY A 35 33.83 17.96 52.34
C GLY A 35 32.55 18.74 51.97
N GLY A 36 31.74 18.12 51.11
CA GLY A 36 30.27 18.21 51.14
C GLY A 36 29.59 19.45 50.55
N GLY A 37 30.27 20.59 50.39
CA GLY A 37 29.57 21.89 50.26
C GLY A 37 28.90 22.28 48.92
N ASP A 38 29.29 21.73 47.76
CA ASP A 38 28.74 22.22 46.46
C ASP A 38 27.45 21.52 46.02
N ILE A 39 27.12 20.38 46.63
CA ILE A 39 25.76 19.80 46.55
C ILE A 39 24.85 20.53 47.55
N ASP A 40 25.40 21.00 48.68
CA ASP A 40 24.63 21.65 49.75
C ASP A 40 24.10 23.03 49.36
N LEU A 41 24.75 23.78 48.47
CA LEU A 41 24.26 25.10 47.99
C LEU A 41 23.04 25.02 47.05
N VAL A 42 22.84 23.88 46.36
CA VAL A 42 21.62 23.62 45.58
C VAL A 42 20.52 23.06 46.47
N VAL A 43 20.89 22.27 47.49
CA VAL A 43 19.97 21.68 48.48
C VAL A 43 19.42 22.74 49.44
N GLU A 44 20.19 23.77 49.82
CA GLU A 44 19.69 24.89 50.66
C GLU A 44 18.65 25.77 49.95
N ARG A 45 18.65 25.83 48.61
CA ARG A 45 17.67 26.60 47.84
C ARG A 45 16.38 25.85 47.54
N LEU A 46 16.33 24.53 47.77
CA LEU A 46 15.19 23.68 47.44
C LEU A 46 14.90 22.66 48.56
N PRO A 47 14.33 23.10 49.70
CA PRO A 47 14.16 22.29 50.91
C PRO A 47 13.21 21.08 50.78
N ARG A 48 12.61 20.83 49.60
CA ARG A 48 11.66 19.73 49.34
C ARG A 48 12.19 18.62 48.43
N LEU A 49 13.45 18.70 47.96
CA LEU A 49 14.11 17.68 47.12
C LEU A 49 14.68 16.49 47.91
N GLN A 50 14.02 16.04 48.97
CA GLN A 50 14.55 14.96 49.83
C GLN A 50 14.03 13.56 49.47
N HIS A 51 13.07 13.45 48.55
CA HIS A 51 12.48 12.16 48.19
C HIS A 51 13.41 11.35 47.26
N PRO A 52 13.87 10.14 47.65
CA PRO A 52 14.85 9.36 46.88
C PRO A 52 14.39 9.03 45.45
N ALA A 53 13.08 8.79 45.27
CA ALA A 53 12.50 8.48 43.96
C ALA A 53 12.46 9.69 43.01
N LEU A 54 12.22 10.90 43.55
CA LEU A 54 12.25 12.15 42.77
C LEU A 54 13.69 12.45 42.34
N LEU A 55 14.66 12.26 43.24
CA LEU A 55 16.08 12.41 42.94
C LEU A 55 16.55 11.40 41.89
N ALA A 56 16.10 10.14 41.95
CA ALA A 56 16.43 9.13 40.94
C ALA A 56 15.82 9.46 39.57
N SER A 57 14.56 9.90 39.53
CA SER A 57 13.88 10.30 38.30
C SER A 57 14.51 11.55 37.67
N MET A 58 14.86 12.54 38.49
CA MET A 58 15.61 13.73 38.05
C MET A 58 17.01 13.37 37.56
N ALA A 59 17.73 12.49 38.25
CA ALA A 59 19.05 12.03 37.82
C ALA A 59 18.98 11.33 36.46
N SER A 60 17.95 10.51 36.24
CA SER A 60 17.72 9.86 34.94
C SER A 60 17.45 10.86 33.83
N ALA A 61 16.52 11.80 34.04
CA ALA A 61 16.17 12.78 33.01
C ALA A 61 17.30 13.79 32.75
N VAL A 62 18.07 14.17 33.77
CA VAL A 62 19.30 14.99 33.61
C VAL A 62 20.35 14.21 32.82
N THR A 63 20.48 12.90 33.05
CA THR A 63 21.41 12.03 32.29
C THR A 63 20.99 11.95 30.83
N GLU A 64 19.70 11.78 30.53
CA GLU A 64 19.17 11.76 29.16
C GLU A 64 19.40 13.10 28.43
N VAL A 65 19.16 14.23 29.10
CA VAL A 65 19.47 15.56 28.55
C VAL A 65 20.96 15.73 28.30
N ALA A 66 21.81 15.31 29.24
CA ALA A 66 23.26 15.41 29.11
C ALA A 66 23.80 14.54 27.97
N GLN A 67 23.30 13.31 27.83
CA GLN A 67 23.65 12.40 26.73
C GLN A 67 23.21 12.96 25.38
N THR A 68 21.96 13.43 25.27
CA THR A 68 21.42 14.00 24.03
C THR A 68 22.18 15.27 23.61
N ARG A 69 22.50 16.15 24.56
CA ARG A 69 23.36 17.33 24.30
C ARG A 69 24.79 16.95 23.92
N SER A 70 25.33 15.87 24.47
CA SER A 70 26.64 15.35 24.10
C SER A 70 26.66 14.87 22.65
N VAL A 71 25.63 14.12 22.23
CA VAL A 71 25.49 13.66 20.85
C VAL A 71 25.31 14.82 19.88
N LEU A 72 24.49 15.82 20.22
CA LEU A 72 24.35 17.05 19.43
C LEU A 72 25.67 17.83 19.28
N ARG A 73 26.51 17.84 20.32
CA ARG A 73 27.86 18.44 20.24
C ARG A 73 28.82 17.65 19.36
N LEU A 74 28.68 16.32 19.31
CA LEU A 74 29.49 15.44 18.47
C LEU A 74 29.08 15.50 16.99
N LEU A 75 27.81 15.75 16.69
CA LEU A 75 27.29 15.91 15.33
C LEU A 75 27.83 17.17 14.63
N GLY A 76 28.23 18.18 15.40
CA GLY A 76 28.76 19.45 14.89
C GLY A 76 27.68 20.50 14.67
N ASP A 77 27.99 21.51 13.86
CA ASP A 77 27.03 22.58 13.57
C ASP A 77 25.97 22.09 12.59
N ARG A 78 24.71 22.45 12.88
CA ARG A 78 23.58 22.13 12.02
C ARG A 78 23.73 22.88 10.67
N PRO A 79 23.55 22.19 9.52
CA PRO A 79 23.46 22.85 8.23
C PRO A 79 22.35 23.92 8.22
N ASP A 80 22.58 25.04 7.55
CA ASP A 80 21.52 26.04 7.35
C ASP A 80 20.47 25.54 6.34
N HIS A 81 19.25 26.06 6.46
CA HIS A 81 18.14 25.68 5.57
C HIS A 81 18.46 25.97 4.10
N GLU A 82 19.27 27.01 3.84
CA GLU A 82 19.73 27.33 2.48
C GLU A 82 20.67 26.25 1.92
N ALA A 83 21.63 25.71 2.68
CA ALA A 83 22.47 24.61 2.20
C ALA A 83 21.69 23.31 2.01
N VAL A 84 20.69 23.03 2.85
CA VAL A 84 19.83 21.84 2.70
C VAL A 84 18.98 21.94 1.43
N ASP A 85 18.35 23.08 1.17
CA ASP A 85 17.56 23.31 -0.05
C ASP A 85 18.44 23.32 -1.30
N ALA A 86 19.63 23.93 -1.21
CA ALA A 86 20.61 23.90 -2.29
C ALA A 86 21.08 22.46 -2.56
N ALA A 87 21.26 21.64 -1.53
CA ALA A 87 21.62 20.23 -1.69
C ALA A 87 20.49 19.42 -2.35
N ARG A 88 19.23 19.62 -1.93
CA ARG A 88 18.05 18.97 -2.55
C ARG A 88 17.90 19.37 -4.03
N THR A 89 18.06 20.66 -4.34
CA THR A 89 17.98 21.17 -5.71
C THR A 89 19.09 20.58 -6.58
N ARG A 90 20.32 20.56 -6.08
CA ARG A 90 21.47 20.03 -6.81
C ARG A 90 21.42 18.51 -6.99
N LEU A 91 20.83 17.76 -6.05
CA LEU A 91 20.54 16.34 -6.25
C LEU A 91 19.59 16.12 -7.44
N ALA A 92 18.52 16.92 -7.55
CA ALA A 92 17.58 16.85 -8.67
C ALA A 92 18.25 17.21 -10.01
N GLU A 93 19.14 18.20 -10.02
CA GLU A 93 19.93 18.57 -11.20
C GLU A 93 20.86 17.43 -11.65
N ILE A 94 21.57 16.79 -10.71
CA ILE A 94 22.43 15.63 -11.00
C ILE A 94 21.62 14.46 -11.56
N ASP A 95 20.41 14.22 -11.04
CA ASP A 95 19.52 13.16 -11.56
C ASP A 95 19.01 13.46 -12.98
N ALA A 96 18.69 14.73 -13.27
CA ALA A 96 18.29 15.16 -14.60
C ALA A 96 19.46 15.08 -15.60
N ASP A 97 20.66 15.48 -15.19
CA ASP A 97 21.88 15.40 -16.00
C ASP A 97 22.33 13.95 -16.25
N LEU A 98 22.23 13.08 -15.24
CA LEU A 98 22.49 11.65 -15.38
C LEU A 98 21.54 11.02 -16.40
N SER A 99 20.24 11.34 -16.31
CA SER A 99 19.23 10.84 -17.25
C SER A 99 19.55 11.27 -18.69
N ARG A 100 19.92 12.53 -18.89
CA ARG A 100 20.33 13.06 -20.22
C ARG A 100 21.57 12.37 -20.77
N ARG A 101 22.63 12.21 -19.95
CA ARG A 101 23.88 11.54 -20.37
C ARG A 101 23.65 10.06 -20.71
N LEU A 102 22.81 9.36 -19.95
CA LEU A 102 22.46 7.97 -20.25
C LEU A 102 21.68 7.87 -21.57
N GLU A 103 20.74 8.79 -21.85
CA GLU A 103 20.04 8.83 -23.14
C GLU A 103 20.98 9.10 -24.32
N GLU A 104 21.98 9.99 -24.16
CA GLU A 104 22.98 10.26 -25.19
C GLU A 104 23.86 9.03 -25.48
N ILE A 105 24.28 8.30 -24.44
CA ILE A 105 25.05 7.05 -24.60
C ILE A 105 24.23 6.01 -25.35
N VAL A 106 22.94 5.86 -25.01
CA VAL A 106 22.03 4.89 -25.68
C VAL A 106 21.75 5.28 -27.13
N ARG A 107 21.66 6.58 -27.44
CA ARG A 107 21.39 7.10 -28.80
C ARG A 107 22.63 7.19 -29.68
N ALA A 108 23.84 7.01 -29.14
CA ALA A 108 25.09 7.15 -29.89
C ALA A 108 25.17 6.13 -31.05
N PRO A 109 25.42 6.58 -32.29
CA PRO A 109 25.55 5.68 -33.42
C PRO A 109 26.83 4.86 -33.32
N ARG A 110 26.76 3.57 -33.68
CA ARG A 110 27.92 2.68 -33.71
C ARG A 110 28.94 3.14 -34.77
N PRO A 111 30.23 3.33 -34.43
CA PRO A 111 31.28 3.67 -35.39
C PRO A 111 31.49 2.59 -36.46
N GLU A 112 31.86 3.00 -37.68
CA GLU A 112 32.18 2.07 -38.77
C GLU A 112 33.47 1.29 -38.45
N GLY A 113 33.42 -0.04 -38.61
CA GLY A 113 34.57 -0.93 -38.36
C GLY A 113 34.69 -1.48 -36.93
N VAL A 114 33.86 -1.03 -35.97
CA VAL A 114 33.83 -1.56 -34.60
C VAL A 114 32.83 -2.71 -34.48
N ASP A 115 33.28 -3.84 -33.94
CA ASP A 115 32.43 -5.00 -33.68
C ASP A 115 31.30 -4.69 -32.69
N ARG A 116 30.12 -5.26 -32.90
CA ARG A 116 28.90 -4.95 -32.16
C ARG A 116 29.02 -5.31 -30.67
N LEU A 117 29.68 -6.41 -30.35
CA LEU A 117 29.93 -6.83 -28.97
C LEU A 117 30.89 -5.87 -28.25
N ARG A 118 31.96 -5.45 -28.94
CA ARG A 118 32.91 -4.47 -28.41
C ARG A 118 32.25 -3.11 -28.17
N TRP A 119 31.43 -2.65 -29.11
CA TRP A 119 30.66 -1.41 -28.97
C TRP A 119 29.70 -1.44 -27.76
N ARG A 120 29.00 -2.57 -27.54
CA ARG A 120 28.13 -2.73 -26.36
C ARG A 120 28.91 -2.74 -25.04
N ALA A 121 30.08 -3.37 -25.01
CA ALA A 121 30.94 -3.36 -23.83
C ALA A 121 31.46 -1.94 -23.52
N GLU A 122 31.84 -1.18 -24.56
CA GLU A 122 32.23 0.23 -24.42
C GLU A 122 31.06 1.10 -23.91
N GLN A 123 29.85 0.92 -24.43
CA GLN A 123 28.65 1.62 -23.93
C GLN A 123 28.36 1.28 -22.46
N ALA A 124 28.44 0.00 -22.07
CA ALA A 124 28.20 -0.42 -20.69
C ALA A 124 29.23 0.16 -19.70
N GLU A 125 30.52 0.22 -20.08
CA GLU A 125 31.54 0.87 -19.26
C GLU A 125 31.35 2.39 -19.18
N LEU A 126 30.89 3.04 -20.25
CA LEU A 126 30.53 4.47 -20.23
C LEU A 126 29.32 4.75 -19.33
N GLU A 127 28.27 3.93 -19.39
CA GLU A 127 27.09 4.04 -18.51
C GLU A 127 27.47 3.83 -17.04
N LYS A 128 28.30 2.82 -16.77
CA LYS A 128 28.82 2.52 -15.43
C LYS A 128 29.69 3.67 -14.91
N GLY A 129 30.52 4.26 -15.76
CA GLY A 129 31.31 5.45 -15.45
C GLY A 129 30.43 6.65 -15.08
N CYS A 130 29.40 6.95 -15.89
CA CYS A 130 28.46 8.05 -15.62
C CYS A 130 27.69 7.85 -14.31
N ARG A 131 27.21 6.64 -14.02
CA ARG A 131 26.52 6.34 -12.76
C ARG A 131 27.46 6.47 -11.56
N ALA A 132 28.70 6.01 -11.68
CA ALA A 132 29.70 6.12 -10.61
C ALA A 132 30.10 7.57 -10.33
N GLU A 133 30.20 8.42 -11.35
CA GLU A 133 30.45 9.86 -11.21
C GLU A 133 29.27 10.55 -10.50
N ALA A 134 28.04 10.31 -10.95
CA ALA A 134 26.85 10.89 -10.33
C ALA A 134 26.70 10.46 -8.86
N GLU A 135 26.93 9.19 -8.53
CA GLU A 135 26.84 8.73 -7.13
C GLU A 135 27.94 9.33 -6.23
N ARG A 136 29.14 9.61 -6.76
CA ARG A 136 30.18 10.33 -6.00
C ARG A 136 29.76 11.76 -5.67
N GLU A 137 29.13 12.45 -6.61
CA GLU A 137 28.63 13.82 -6.38
C GLU A 137 27.44 13.84 -5.42
N LYS A 138 26.52 12.88 -5.54
CA LYS A 138 25.37 12.76 -4.63
C LYS A 138 25.76 12.42 -3.20
N ALA A 139 26.84 11.67 -2.99
CA ALA A 139 27.25 11.20 -1.66
C ALA A 139 27.47 12.36 -0.67
N ALA A 140 28.13 13.43 -1.10
CA ALA A 140 28.36 14.61 -0.25
C ALA A 140 27.06 15.38 0.06
N LEU A 141 26.17 15.52 -0.93
CA LEU A 141 24.89 16.23 -0.76
C LEU A 141 23.92 15.45 0.15
N ARG A 142 23.88 14.11 0.01
CA ARG A 142 23.11 13.24 0.91
C ARG A 142 23.60 13.33 2.35
N ALA A 143 24.90 13.44 2.58
CA ALA A 143 25.46 13.60 3.92
C ALA A 143 24.99 14.91 4.59
N VAL A 144 24.86 16.00 3.84
CA VAL A 144 24.33 17.28 4.35
C VAL A 144 22.87 17.16 4.78
N ILE A 145 22.04 16.50 3.96
CA ILE A 145 20.62 16.29 4.27
C ILE A 145 20.46 15.36 5.49
N GLN A 146 21.22 14.26 5.53
CA GLN A 146 21.20 13.33 6.66
C GLN A 146 21.64 13.99 7.96
N LEU A 147 22.60 14.93 7.92
CA LEU A 147 23.04 15.65 9.09
C LEU A 147 21.91 16.53 9.67
N ASP A 148 21.18 17.25 8.82
CA ASP A 148 20.02 18.06 9.24
C ASP A 148 18.89 17.19 9.85
N GLU A 149 18.58 16.05 9.23
CA GLU A 149 17.59 15.08 9.74
C GLU A 149 17.99 14.52 11.12
N MET A 150 19.29 14.24 11.33
CA MET A 150 19.80 13.83 12.64
C MET A 150 19.67 14.95 13.69
N HIS A 151 19.98 16.20 13.33
CA HIS A 151 19.78 17.34 14.23
C HIS A 151 18.32 17.51 14.63
N GLU A 152 17.38 17.43 13.68
CA GLU A 152 15.94 17.53 13.96
C GLU A 152 15.47 16.43 14.93
N ALA A 153 15.91 15.19 14.72
CA ALA A 153 15.55 14.05 15.57
C ALA A 153 16.07 14.23 17.01
N TYR A 154 17.34 14.60 17.18
CA TYR A 154 17.94 14.78 18.51
C TYR A 154 17.44 16.06 19.22
N GLU A 155 17.15 17.14 18.50
CA GLU A 155 16.52 18.35 19.08
C GLU A 155 15.11 18.04 19.62
N LYS A 156 14.34 17.20 18.92
CA LYS A 156 13.03 16.74 19.40
C LYS A 156 13.16 15.94 20.70
N LEU A 157 14.07 14.96 20.73
CA LEU A 157 14.36 14.18 21.94
C LEU A 157 14.79 15.06 23.11
N LEU A 158 15.64 16.06 22.85
CA LEU A 158 16.09 17.03 23.84
C LEU A 158 14.91 17.84 24.39
N ARG A 159 14.04 18.36 23.53
CA ARG A 159 12.87 19.15 23.93
C ARG A 159 11.88 18.34 24.77
N GLU A 160 11.68 17.07 24.42
CA GLU A 160 10.84 16.16 25.20
C GLU A 160 11.43 15.88 26.59
N ALA A 161 12.74 15.64 26.67
CA ALA A 161 13.44 15.41 27.93
C ALA A 161 13.44 16.66 28.83
N GLU A 162 13.64 17.85 28.25
CA GLU A 162 13.57 19.13 28.96
C GLU A 162 12.15 19.43 29.47
N ASN A 163 11.11 19.17 28.66
CA ASN A 163 9.72 19.31 29.08
C ASN A 163 9.36 18.36 30.23
N ARG A 164 9.89 17.13 30.22
CA ARG A 164 9.73 16.19 31.35
C ARG A 164 10.36 16.75 32.62
N LEU A 165 11.58 17.31 32.55
CA LEU A 165 12.24 17.95 33.70
C LEU A 165 11.44 19.13 34.25
N VAL A 166 10.92 19.99 33.37
CA VAL A 166 10.09 21.14 33.76
C VAL A 166 8.80 20.68 34.45
N LYS A 167 8.15 19.64 33.94
CA LYS A 167 6.93 19.08 34.53
C LYS A 167 7.20 18.46 35.92
N MET A 168 8.31 17.74 36.08
CA MET A 168 8.72 17.16 37.37
C MET A 168 9.08 18.23 38.40
N TYR A 169 9.71 19.33 37.97
CA TYR A 169 10.04 20.45 38.85
C TYR A 169 8.80 21.24 39.26
N GLY A 170 7.86 21.45 38.34
CA GLY A 170 6.57 22.09 38.61
C GLY A 170 5.75 21.34 39.65
N SER A 171 5.69 20.00 39.57
CA SER A 171 4.98 19.17 40.56
C SER A 171 5.63 19.18 41.95
N ALA A 172 6.95 19.34 42.04
CA ALA A 172 7.67 19.36 43.32
C ALA A 172 7.54 20.69 44.08
N ALA A 173 7.34 21.82 43.37
CA ALA A 173 7.22 23.14 43.97
C ALA A 173 5.88 23.38 44.69
N GLU A 174 4.81 22.71 44.26
CA GLU A 174 3.45 22.87 44.81
C GLU A 174 3.18 22.04 46.09
N GLY A 175 4.14 21.22 46.54
CA GLY A 175 4.03 20.50 47.81
C GLY A 175 3.06 19.32 47.81
N GLY A 176 2.61 18.89 46.65
CA GLY A 176 1.93 17.60 46.49
C GLY A 176 2.94 16.47 46.60
N ASP A 177 2.56 15.44 47.34
CA ASP A 177 3.09 14.10 47.11
C ASP A 177 3.05 13.78 45.61
N VAL A 178 3.98 12.97 45.12
CA VAL A 178 4.13 12.67 43.68
C VAL A 178 2.91 11.88 43.21
N GLY A 179 1.85 12.60 42.86
CA GLY A 179 0.56 12.04 42.50
C GLY A 179 -0.39 13.15 42.07
N ASP A 180 -0.99 12.92 40.90
CA ASP A 180 -2.14 13.62 40.38
C ASP A 180 -1.92 15.01 39.73
N GLY A 181 -1.69 14.96 38.42
CA GLY A 181 -2.16 16.01 37.54
C GLY A 181 -3.56 15.69 37.05
N ARG A 182 -4.61 16.14 37.75
CA ARG A 182 -5.88 16.56 37.13
C ARG A 182 -6.76 17.35 38.11
N LYS A 183 -6.84 18.67 37.89
CA LYS A 183 -8.09 19.38 38.17
C LYS A 183 -9.13 18.93 37.15
N GLY A 184 -10.05 18.08 37.58
CA GLY A 184 -11.19 17.66 36.78
C GLY A 184 -12.01 16.57 37.46
N ALA A 185 -13.05 17.03 38.16
CA ALA A 185 -14.17 16.31 38.78
C ALA A 185 -13.85 15.51 40.07
N GLU A 186 -14.50 15.94 41.15
CA GLU A 186 -14.66 15.24 42.42
C GLU A 186 -15.17 13.80 42.17
N MET A 187 -14.28 12.83 42.35
CA MET A 187 -14.58 11.40 42.48
C MET A 187 -13.56 10.87 43.49
N GLY A 188 -14.00 10.05 44.45
CA GLY A 188 -13.25 9.77 45.68
C GLY A 188 -11.85 9.23 45.41
N GLN A 189 -10.84 9.84 46.05
CA GLN A 189 -9.44 9.41 45.98
C GLN A 189 -9.26 7.95 46.44
N GLU A 190 -10.17 7.44 47.28
CA GLU A 190 -10.24 6.05 47.74
C GLU A 190 -10.63 5.08 46.60
N GLU A 191 -11.58 5.44 45.72
CA GLU A 191 -11.98 4.58 44.58
C GLU A 191 -10.85 4.46 43.54
N TRP A 192 -10.06 5.51 43.36
CA TRP A 192 -8.90 5.52 42.46
C TRP A 192 -7.73 4.66 42.92
N GLU A 193 -7.49 4.61 44.23
CA GLU A 193 -6.48 3.72 44.82
C GLU A 193 -6.93 2.26 44.73
N GLU A 194 -8.19 1.95 45.03
CA GLU A 194 -8.76 0.60 44.89
C GLU A 194 -8.71 0.09 43.42
N LEU A 195 -9.00 0.95 42.44
CA LEU A 195 -8.94 0.62 41.02
C LEU A 195 -7.52 0.33 40.52
N ASN A 196 -6.53 1.09 41.00
CA ASN A 196 -5.13 0.81 40.70
C ASN A 196 -4.68 -0.48 41.39
N GLU A 197 -5.11 -0.76 42.62
CA GLU A 197 -4.83 -2.02 43.30
C GLU A 197 -5.43 -3.22 42.54
N GLU A 198 -6.65 -3.14 42.00
CA GLU A 198 -7.25 -4.23 41.22
C GLU A 198 -6.52 -4.48 39.89
N VAL A 199 -6.16 -3.42 39.16
CA VAL A 199 -5.35 -3.55 37.93
C VAL A 199 -3.95 -4.08 38.26
N ILE A 200 -3.37 -3.66 39.38
CA ILE A 200 -2.10 -4.17 39.88
C ILE A 200 -2.24 -5.64 40.32
N ASP A 201 -3.33 -6.05 40.96
CA ASP A 201 -3.58 -7.44 41.37
C ASP A 201 -3.75 -8.36 40.15
N ILE A 202 -4.40 -7.87 39.09
CA ILE A 202 -4.45 -8.58 37.79
C ILE A 202 -3.03 -8.76 37.21
N LEU A 203 -2.17 -7.74 37.32
CA LEU A 203 -0.77 -7.80 36.87
C LEU A 203 0.14 -8.61 37.80
N GLN A 204 -0.16 -8.66 39.11
CA GLN A 204 0.57 -9.38 40.16
C GLN A 204 0.07 -10.81 40.38
N GLY A 205 -1.06 -11.17 39.77
CA GLY A 205 -1.74 -12.46 39.85
C GLY A 205 -0.94 -13.63 39.27
N GLY A 206 0.22 -13.92 39.87
CA GLY A 206 1.03 -15.13 39.76
C GLY A 206 1.63 -15.43 38.38
N PRO A 207 2.95 -15.66 38.27
CA PRO A 207 3.54 -16.30 37.09
C PRO A 207 3.02 -17.74 36.99
N GLY A 208 1.85 -17.95 36.38
CA GLY A 208 1.20 -19.26 36.29
C GLY A 208 -0.31 -19.25 36.05
N LYS A 209 -1.03 -18.14 36.22
CA LYS A 209 -2.41 -18.00 35.73
C LYS A 209 -2.38 -17.43 34.31
N SER A 210 -2.71 -18.25 33.32
CA SER A 210 -3.02 -17.75 31.98
C SER A 210 -4.34 -17.00 32.06
N LEU A 211 -4.30 -15.68 32.26
CA LEU A 211 -5.49 -14.86 32.11
C LEU A 211 -5.83 -14.78 30.63
N GLU A 212 -6.85 -15.53 30.24
CA GLU A 212 -7.36 -15.55 28.86
C GLU A 212 -8.38 -14.45 28.62
N ARG A 213 -9.11 -14.01 29.66
CA ARG A 213 -10.14 -12.96 29.54
C ARG A 213 -10.01 -11.97 30.68
N VAL A 214 -9.93 -10.69 30.35
CA VAL A 214 -9.91 -9.57 31.30
C VAL A 214 -11.02 -8.59 30.94
N ASP A 215 -11.88 -8.29 31.92
CA ASP A 215 -12.90 -7.25 31.80
C ASP A 215 -12.65 -6.16 32.85
N LEU A 216 -12.31 -4.98 32.34
CA LEU A 216 -12.05 -3.76 33.07
C LEU A 216 -13.00 -2.64 32.60
N SER A 217 -14.18 -3.00 32.08
CA SER A 217 -15.15 -2.03 31.62
C SER A 217 -15.81 -1.25 32.77
N GLY A 218 -16.12 0.03 32.53
CA GLY A 218 -16.84 0.86 33.52
C GLY A 218 -16.02 1.22 34.76
N ARG A 219 -14.69 1.14 34.68
CA ARG A 219 -13.76 1.30 35.81
C ARG A 219 -13.13 2.69 35.89
N HIS A 220 -13.67 3.66 35.15
CA HIS A 220 -13.18 5.04 35.06
C HIS A 220 -11.68 5.19 34.75
N LEU A 221 -11.03 4.18 34.18
CA LEU A 221 -9.58 4.16 33.97
C LEU A 221 -9.16 5.29 33.01
N ARG A 222 -8.13 6.06 33.41
CA ARG A 222 -7.58 7.15 32.59
C ARG A 222 -6.39 6.72 31.73
N TYR A 223 -5.64 5.73 32.19
CA TYR A 223 -4.46 5.19 31.51
C TYR A 223 -4.41 3.68 31.67
N LEU A 224 -3.91 2.99 30.65
CA LEU A 224 -3.59 1.57 30.72
C LEU A 224 -2.07 1.42 30.96
N PRO A 225 -1.61 0.69 32.00
CA PRO A 225 -0.19 0.53 32.28
C PRO A 225 0.54 -0.24 31.15
N GLU A 226 1.78 0.13 30.83
CA GLU A 226 2.59 -0.62 29.85
C GLU A 226 2.83 -2.09 30.24
N ALA A 227 2.82 -2.38 31.54
CA ALA A 227 2.96 -3.75 32.06
C ALA A 227 1.86 -4.70 31.55
N PHE A 228 0.72 -4.17 31.10
CA PHE A 228 -0.39 -4.97 30.55
C PHE A 228 0.02 -5.74 29.29
N GLY A 229 0.95 -5.21 28.50
CA GLY A 229 1.52 -5.90 27.34
C GLY A 229 2.27 -7.19 27.66
N LYS A 230 2.55 -7.48 28.95
CA LYS A 230 3.21 -8.73 29.36
C LYS A 230 2.24 -9.91 29.45
N LEU A 231 0.93 -9.66 29.41
CA LEU A 231 -0.12 -10.69 29.51
C LEU A 231 -0.31 -11.42 28.17
N ARG A 232 0.75 -12.11 27.69
CA ARG A 232 0.76 -12.71 26.35
C ARG A 232 -0.41 -13.67 26.10
N GLY A 233 -0.86 -14.41 27.12
CA GLY A 233 -1.95 -15.40 27.01
C GLY A 233 -3.37 -14.83 26.93
N LEU A 234 -3.52 -13.50 26.86
CA LEU A 234 -4.83 -12.87 26.82
C LEU A 234 -5.49 -13.02 25.45
N LEU A 235 -6.74 -13.51 25.44
CA LEU A 235 -7.58 -13.69 24.26
C LEU A 235 -8.68 -12.60 24.17
N TYR A 236 -9.18 -12.13 25.32
CA TYR A 236 -10.25 -11.15 25.42
C TYR A 236 -9.87 -10.01 26.37
N LEU A 237 -9.99 -8.78 25.90
CA LEU A 237 -9.76 -7.57 26.69
C LEU A 237 -10.91 -6.58 26.49
N ASN A 238 -11.64 -6.30 27.56
CA ASN A 238 -12.67 -5.28 27.58
C ASN A 238 -12.25 -4.10 28.46
N LEU A 239 -12.08 -2.94 27.83
CA LEU A 239 -11.73 -1.66 28.44
C LEU A 239 -12.80 -0.59 28.15
N SER A 240 -14.00 -1.02 27.80
CA SER A 240 -15.11 -0.14 27.42
C SER A 240 -15.61 0.73 28.58
N ASN A 241 -16.26 1.87 28.29
CA ASN A 241 -16.84 2.76 29.29
C ASN A 241 -15.82 3.27 30.33
N ASN A 242 -14.61 3.61 29.89
CA ASN A 242 -13.57 4.18 30.73
C ASN A 242 -13.27 5.64 30.31
N GLN A 243 -12.18 6.22 30.81
CA GLN A 243 -11.72 7.58 30.50
C GLN A 243 -10.35 7.55 29.80
N LEU A 244 -10.05 6.48 29.06
CA LEU A 244 -8.74 6.29 28.43
C LEU A 244 -8.52 7.35 27.35
N GLU A 245 -7.41 8.08 27.43
CA GLU A 245 -7.01 9.05 26.39
C GLU A 245 -6.11 8.44 25.32
N ALA A 246 -5.37 7.39 25.69
CA ALA A 246 -4.47 6.67 24.79
C ALA A 246 -4.37 5.19 25.20
N VAL A 247 -4.06 4.34 24.22
CA VAL A 247 -3.65 2.95 24.44
C VAL A 247 -2.13 2.88 24.26
N PRO A 248 -1.38 2.28 25.20
CA PRO A 248 0.09 2.21 25.11
C PRO A 248 0.53 1.26 24.00
N ASP A 249 1.73 1.49 23.45
CA ASP A 249 2.31 0.62 22.42
C ASP A 249 2.53 -0.83 22.90
N ALA A 250 2.62 -1.01 24.22
CA ALA A 250 2.72 -2.31 24.85
C ALA A 250 1.51 -3.23 24.55
N ILE A 251 0.38 -2.70 24.05
CA ILE A 251 -0.76 -3.52 23.64
C ILE A 251 -0.37 -4.60 22.61
N ALA A 252 0.63 -4.32 21.77
CA ALA A 252 1.17 -5.28 20.81
C ALA A 252 1.81 -6.53 21.44
N GLY A 253 2.14 -6.50 22.73
CA GLY A 253 2.61 -7.67 23.46
C GLY A 253 1.53 -8.73 23.73
N LEU A 254 0.25 -8.40 23.50
CA LEU A 254 -0.87 -9.33 23.60
C LEU A 254 -1.00 -10.19 22.32
N GLU A 255 0.04 -10.99 22.05
CA GLU A 255 0.21 -11.75 20.79
C GLU A 255 -1.00 -12.64 20.40
N TYR A 256 -1.75 -13.13 21.39
CA TYR A 256 -2.88 -14.04 21.18
C TYR A 256 -4.27 -13.35 21.28
N LEU A 257 -4.31 -12.02 21.39
CA LEU A 257 -5.57 -11.30 21.58
C LEU A 257 -6.49 -11.48 20.37
N GLU A 258 -7.72 -11.94 20.61
CA GLU A 258 -8.75 -12.13 19.60
C GLU A 258 -9.84 -11.06 19.66
N GLU A 259 -10.16 -10.55 20.85
CA GLU A 259 -11.24 -9.58 21.07
C GLU A 259 -10.73 -8.39 21.89
N LEU A 260 -10.82 -7.18 21.33
CA LEU A 260 -10.45 -5.93 21.98
C LEU A 260 -11.62 -4.93 21.93
N HIS A 261 -12.16 -4.61 23.10
CA HIS A 261 -13.21 -3.61 23.25
C HIS A 261 -12.70 -2.37 23.97
N LEU A 262 -12.83 -1.22 23.33
CA LEU A 262 -12.38 0.10 23.77
C LEU A 262 -13.51 1.14 23.62
N CYS A 263 -14.77 0.71 23.52
CA CYS A 263 -15.87 1.61 23.22
C CYS A 263 -16.15 2.59 24.37
N SER A 264 -16.68 3.78 24.06
CA SER A 264 -16.99 4.82 25.04
C SER A 264 -15.79 5.20 25.92
N ASN A 265 -14.74 5.70 25.27
CA ASN A 265 -13.53 6.23 25.91
C ASN A 265 -13.20 7.64 25.38
N GLY A 266 -12.07 8.20 25.77
CA GLY A 266 -11.57 9.49 25.32
C GLY A 266 -10.46 9.42 24.26
N LEU A 267 -10.33 8.30 23.54
CA LEU A 267 -9.17 8.05 22.68
C LEU A 267 -9.12 9.02 21.51
N VAL A 268 -7.97 9.68 21.33
CA VAL A 268 -7.72 10.61 20.20
C VAL A 268 -7.04 9.92 19.02
N SER A 269 -6.27 8.88 19.30
CA SER A 269 -5.59 8.04 18.31
C SER A 269 -5.42 6.62 18.85
N LEU A 270 -5.26 5.66 17.94
CA LEU A 270 -4.78 4.32 18.25
C LEU A 270 -3.27 4.24 17.98
N PRO A 271 -2.51 3.46 18.75
CA PRO A 271 -1.09 3.26 18.49
C PRO A 271 -0.87 2.47 17.21
N ASP A 272 0.18 2.79 16.44
CA ASP A 272 0.54 2.05 15.21
C ASP A 272 0.84 0.58 15.49
N SER A 273 1.26 0.26 16.72
CA SER A 273 1.54 -1.09 17.19
C SER A 273 0.29 -2.00 17.23
N ILE A 274 -0.94 -1.45 17.14
CA ILE A 274 -2.17 -2.24 17.04
C ILE A 274 -2.14 -3.25 15.87
N GLY A 275 -1.46 -2.88 14.77
CA GLY A 275 -1.30 -3.74 13.59
C GLY A 275 -0.47 -5.01 13.83
N LEU A 276 0.16 -5.15 15.00
CA LEU A 276 0.90 -6.36 15.40
C LEU A 276 0.00 -7.43 16.03
N LEU A 277 -1.26 -7.12 16.32
CA LEU A 277 -2.25 -8.07 16.84
C LEU A 277 -2.82 -8.93 15.70
N LEU A 278 -2.00 -9.88 15.22
CA LEU A 278 -2.33 -10.70 14.03
C LEU A 278 -3.51 -11.66 14.25
N ASN A 279 -3.83 -11.99 15.51
CA ASN A 279 -4.93 -12.88 15.88
C ASN A 279 -6.24 -12.13 16.19
N LEU A 280 -6.23 -10.79 16.13
CA LEU A 280 -7.40 -9.98 16.47
C LEU A 280 -8.53 -10.23 15.47
N LYS A 281 -9.68 -10.64 15.98
CA LYS A 281 -10.92 -10.92 15.23
C LYS A 281 -11.95 -9.82 15.40
N ILE A 282 -12.03 -9.23 16.60
CA ILE A 282 -13.01 -8.19 16.93
C ILE A 282 -12.26 -6.99 17.50
N LEU A 283 -12.48 -5.83 16.89
CA LEU A 283 -12.02 -4.55 17.40
C LEU A 283 -13.19 -3.57 17.49
N ASP A 284 -13.52 -3.14 18.69
CA ASP A 284 -14.50 -2.10 18.94
C ASP A 284 -13.83 -0.86 19.53
N VAL A 285 -13.78 0.22 18.75
CA VAL A 285 -13.26 1.53 19.14
C VAL A 285 -14.33 2.62 19.01
N SER A 286 -15.61 2.22 19.03
CA SER A 286 -16.73 3.14 18.87
C SER A 286 -16.86 4.14 20.03
N ALA A 287 -17.53 5.27 19.78
CA ALA A 287 -17.76 6.32 20.79
C ALA A 287 -16.44 6.83 21.42
N ASN A 288 -15.50 7.24 20.57
CA ASN A 288 -14.23 7.85 20.93
C ASN A 288 -14.05 9.18 20.18
N LYS A 289 -12.84 9.75 20.19
CA LYS A 289 -12.49 11.00 19.50
C LYS A 289 -11.43 10.77 18.41
N LEU A 290 -11.45 9.58 17.80
CA LEU A 290 -10.46 9.21 16.79
C LEU A 290 -10.64 10.05 15.53
N LYS A 291 -9.56 10.69 15.07
CA LYS A 291 -9.54 11.46 13.81
C LYS A 291 -9.13 10.62 12.59
N SER A 292 -8.38 9.56 12.86
CA SER A 292 -7.92 8.58 11.88
C SER A 292 -7.75 7.22 12.57
N ILE A 293 -7.82 6.16 11.77
CA ILE A 293 -7.38 4.81 12.16
C ILE A 293 -5.97 4.64 11.59
N PRO A 294 -4.99 4.12 12.35
CA PRO A 294 -3.63 3.94 11.85
C PRO A 294 -3.60 2.97 10.67
N ASP A 295 -2.77 3.25 9.67
CA ASP A 295 -2.65 2.41 8.46
C ASP A 295 -2.26 0.97 8.81
N SER A 296 -1.54 0.78 9.91
CA SER A 296 -1.14 -0.54 10.43
C SER A 296 -2.31 -1.46 10.76
N ILE A 297 -3.53 -0.95 10.98
CA ILE A 297 -4.72 -1.78 11.22
C ILE A 297 -4.95 -2.79 10.09
N SER A 298 -4.56 -2.41 8.86
CA SER A 298 -4.61 -3.27 7.67
C SER A 298 -3.85 -4.59 7.86
N LYS A 299 -2.84 -4.62 8.75
CA LYS A 299 -2.05 -5.82 9.03
C LYS A 299 -2.77 -6.84 9.93
N CYS A 300 -3.88 -6.47 10.58
CA CYS A 300 -4.72 -7.37 11.37
C CYS A 300 -5.55 -8.30 10.46
N ARG A 301 -4.89 -9.19 9.72
CA ARG A 301 -5.52 -10.03 8.66
C ARG A 301 -6.62 -10.97 9.15
N SER A 302 -6.66 -11.25 10.45
CA SER A 302 -7.69 -12.09 11.09
C SER A 302 -8.94 -11.30 11.49
N LEU A 303 -8.97 -9.97 11.29
CA LEU A 303 -10.06 -9.12 11.74
C LEU A 303 -11.34 -9.46 10.95
N VAL A 304 -12.40 -9.76 11.69
CA VAL A 304 -13.73 -10.12 11.19
C VAL A 304 -14.71 -8.98 11.42
N GLU A 305 -14.60 -8.30 12.55
CA GLU A 305 -15.49 -7.22 12.95
C GLU A 305 -14.70 -5.98 13.37
N LEU A 306 -14.98 -4.86 12.71
CA LEU A 306 -14.42 -3.55 13.04
C LEU A 306 -15.57 -2.57 13.29
N ASN A 307 -15.69 -2.10 14.53
CA ASN A 307 -16.58 -1.02 14.90
C ASN A 307 -15.78 0.24 15.24
N ALA A 308 -15.87 1.25 14.38
CA ALA A 308 -15.27 2.57 14.56
C ALA A 308 -16.31 3.70 14.46
N SER A 309 -17.57 3.38 14.74
CA SER A 309 -18.69 4.34 14.74
C SER A 309 -18.55 5.40 15.84
N TYR A 310 -19.29 6.51 15.72
CA TYR A 310 -19.27 7.61 16.71
C TYR A 310 -17.86 8.12 17.03
N ASN A 311 -17.13 8.53 15.99
CA ASN A 311 -15.79 9.09 16.10
C ASN A 311 -15.70 10.37 15.23
N GLU A 312 -14.50 10.90 15.05
CA GLU A 312 -14.24 12.08 14.20
C GLU A 312 -13.44 11.70 12.95
N LEU A 313 -13.59 10.46 12.44
CA LEU A 313 -12.80 9.94 11.34
C LEU A 313 -13.04 10.76 10.07
N THR A 314 -11.97 11.21 9.43
CA THR A 314 -12.03 11.99 8.18
C THR A 314 -11.78 11.16 6.92
N TYR A 315 -11.02 10.07 7.07
CA TYR A 315 -10.73 9.09 6.03
C TYR A 315 -10.51 7.71 6.66
N LEU A 316 -10.60 6.67 5.83
CA LEU A 316 -10.13 5.32 6.15
C LEU A 316 -8.79 5.04 5.46
N PRO A 317 -7.94 4.16 6.01
CA PRO A 317 -6.69 3.74 5.37
C PRO A 317 -6.93 3.26 3.94
N THR A 318 -6.11 3.71 2.98
CA THR A 318 -6.31 3.40 1.55
C THR A 318 -6.23 1.91 1.25
N ASN A 319 -5.49 1.15 2.05
CA ASN A 319 -5.26 -0.29 1.84
C ASN A 319 -6.18 -1.19 2.68
N ILE A 320 -7.16 -0.61 3.39
CA ILE A 320 -8.00 -1.37 4.33
C ILE A 320 -8.65 -2.59 3.67
N GLY A 321 -9.13 -2.46 2.44
CA GLY A 321 -9.82 -3.56 1.78
C GLY A 321 -8.94 -4.56 1.03
N HIS A 322 -7.70 -4.21 0.69
CA HIS A 322 -6.74 -5.15 0.09
C HIS A 322 -6.24 -6.18 1.12
N GLU A 323 -5.98 -5.73 2.35
CA GLU A 323 -5.33 -6.55 3.38
C GLU A 323 -6.34 -7.20 4.35
N LEU A 324 -7.45 -6.53 4.70
CA LEU A 324 -8.48 -7.09 5.60
C LEU A 324 -9.47 -7.99 4.85
N GLN A 325 -8.97 -9.03 4.19
CA GLN A 325 -9.79 -9.93 3.38
C GLN A 325 -10.78 -10.78 4.20
N SER A 326 -10.57 -10.88 5.51
CA SER A 326 -11.43 -11.62 6.45
C SER A 326 -12.57 -10.79 7.03
N LEU A 327 -12.59 -9.46 6.80
CA LEU A 327 -13.54 -8.57 7.47
C LEU A 327 -14.95 -8.78 6.90
N GLU A 328 -15.89 -9.14 7.79
CA GLU A 328 -17.28 -9.39 7.45
C GLU A 328 -18.19 -8.21 7.83
N LYS A 329 -17.85 -7.46 8.89
CA LYS A 329 -18.67 -6.36 9.40
C LYS A 329 -17.83 -5.11 9.63
N LEU A 330 -18.28 -4.01 9.03
CA LEU A 330 -17.65 -2.70 9.15
C LEU A 330 -18.70 -1.65 9.54
N TRP A 331 -18.57 -1.11 10.75
CA TRP A 331 -19.37 0.01 11.22
C TRP A 331 -18.49 1.26 11.32
N ILE A 332 -18.83 2.27 10.53
CA ILE A 332 -18.13 3.55 10.41
C ILE A 332 -19.09 4.74 10.41
N HIS A 333 -20.33 4.51 10.84
CA HIS A 333 -21.36 5.52 10.90
C HIS A 333 -21.08 6.59 11.97
N LEU A 334 -21.73 7.76 11.83
CA LEU A 334 -21.56 8.91 12.74
C LEU A 334 -20.09 9.32 12.86
N ASN A 335 -19.47 9.57 11.71
CA ASN A 335 -18.11 10.06 11.54
C ASN A 335 -18.10 11.28 10.59
N LYS A 336 -16.92 11.73 10.18
CA LYS A 336 -16.73 12.87 9.26
C LYS A 336 -16.09 12.43 7.93
N LEU A 337 -16.37 11.20 7.50
CA LEU A 337 -15.75 10.62 6.30
C LEU A 337 -16.23 11.38 5.05
N ARG A 338 -15.30 11.77 4.17
CA ARG A 338 -15.62 12.43 2.89
C ARG A 338 -15.75 11.46 1.72
N SER A 339 -15.14 10.30 1.84
CA SER A 339 -15.16 9.24 0.83
C SER A 339 -14.79 7.91 1.47
N LEU A 340 -15.28 6.84 0.86
CA LEU A 340 -14.78 5.49 1.11
C LEU A 340 -13.63 5.21 0.13
N PRO A 341 -12.49 4.67 0.58
CA PRO A 341 -11.42 4.31 -0.32
C PRO A 341 -11.89 3.21 -1.28
N THR A 342 -11.43 3.25 -2.53
CA THR A 342 -11.81 2.28 -3.57
C THR A 342 -11.52 0.84 -3.16
N SER A 343 -10.50 0.62 -2.33
CA SER A 343 -10.15 -0.69 -1.79
C SER A 343 -11.27 -1.35 -0.98
N VAL A 344 -12.21 -0.59 -0.38
CA VAL A 344 -13.38 -1.17 0.30
C VAL A 344 -14.16 -2.08 -0.63
N CYS A 345 -14.19 -1.77 -1.92
CA CYS A 345 -14.86 -2.59 -2.94
C CYS A 345 -14.20 -3.97 -3.15
N GLU A 346 -12.96 -4.15 -2.69
CA GLU A 346 -12.20 -5.39 -2.80
C GLU A 346 -12.40 -6.34 -1.61
N MET A 347 -13.18 -5.90 -0.60
CA MET A 347 -13.45 -6.67 0.61
C MET A 347 -14.45 -7.79 0.33
N ARG A 348 -13.97 -8.88 -0.26
CA ARG A 348 -14.81 -9.99 -0.72
C ARG A 348 -15.56 -10.70 0.41
N ALA A 349 -15.11 -10.64 1.66
CA ALA A 349 -15.81 -11.24 2.80
C ALA A 349 -16.89 -10.32 3.40
N LEU A 350 -16.95 -9.05 3.01
CA LEU A 350 -17.83 -8.05 3.64
C LEU A 350 -19.30 -8.41 3.44
N ARG A 351 -20.05 -8.48 4.55
CA ARG A 351 -21.48 -8.81 4.60
C ARG A 351 -22.31 -7.65 5.10
N LEU A 352 -21.76 -6.84 6.01
CA LEU A 352 -22.42 -5.68 6.58
C LEU A 352 -21.49 -4.47 6.45
N LEU A 353 -21.99 -3.43 5.79
CA LEU A 353 -21.37 -2.12 5.76
C LEU A 353 -22.37 -1.08 6.27
N ASP A 354 -22.01 -0.42 7.36
CA ASP A 354 -22.79 0.68 7.90
C ASP A 354 -21.95 1.96 7.90
N ALA A 355 -22.32 2.89 7.02
CA ALA A 355 -21.68 4.20 6.88
C ALA A 355 -22.71 5.35 6.95
N HIS A 356 -23.83 5.17 7.64
CA HIS A 356 -24.82 6.25 7.80
C HIS A 356 -24.25 7.47 8.56
N PHE A 357 -24.75 8.66 8.26
CA PHE A 357 -24.27 9.94 8.86
C PHE A 357 -22.75 10.11 8.77
N ASN A 358 -22.22 10.21 7.57
CA ASN A 358 -20.84 10.63 7.31
C ASN A 358 -20.84 11.97 6.57
N GLU A 359 -21.21 13.06 7.26
CA GLU A 359 -21.39 14.40 6.64
C GLU A 359 -21.66 15.60 7.60
N PRO A 360 -21.64 16.89 7.16
CA PRO A 360 -20.57 17.86 7.46
C PRO A 360 -21.00 19.03 8.39
N GLU A 361 -20.06 19.58 9.16
CA GLU A 361 -20.18 20.95 9.69
C GLU A 361 -19.89 21.97 8.56
N GLY A 362 -20.89 22.32 7.75
CA GLY A 362 -20.79 23.52 6.89
C GLY A 362 -21.48 23.53 5.52
N CYS A 363 -22.79 23.34 5.43
CA CYS A 363 -23.55 23.76 4.25
C CYS A 363 -23.68 25.30 4.21
N ARG A 364 -22.68 25.99 3.64
CA ARG A 364 -22.84 27.35 3.09
C ARG A 364 -22.47 27.34 1.61
N MET A 365 -23.50 27.27 0.77
CA MET A 365 -23.37 27.62 -0.65
C MET A 365 -23.01 29.11 -0.78
N PRO A 366 -22.09 29.46 -1.69
CA PRO A 366 -22.46 30.44 -2.69
C PRO A 366 -22.11 29.97 -4.11
N SER A 367 -23.14 30.02 -4.94
CA SER A 367 -23.18 30.38 -6.35
C SER A 367 -21.85 30.45 -7.14
N VAL A 368 -21.84 29.70 -8.24
CA VAL A 368 -21.00 29.85 -9.45
C VAL A 368 -19.54 29.39 -9.33
N MET A 369 -19.24 28.20 -9.87
CA MET A 369 -18.16 28.08 -10.85
C MET A 369 -18.27 26.84 -11.73
N ASN A 370 -17.85 27.02 -12.97
CA ASN A 370 -17.90 26.10 -14.10
C ASN A 370 -16.56 25.33 -14.22
N LEU A 371 -16.61 24.17 -14.89
CA LEU A 371 -15.54 23.36 -15.50
C LEU A 371 -14.78 22.33 -14.63
N SER A 372 -15.06 21.06 -14.99
CA SER A 372 -14.17 19.89 -15.10
C SER A 372 -13.03 19.72 -14.08
N SER A 373 -13.12 18.61 -13.35
CA SER A 373 -12.04 17.98 -12.58
C SER A 373 -11.71 18.63 -11.24
N ASN A 374 -12.52 18.30 -10.24
CA ASN A 374 -12.13 17.77 -8.92
C ASN A 374 -13.40 17.74 -8.05
N PHE A 375 -13.44 16.87 -7.04
CA PHE A 375 -14.51 16.72 -6.03
C PHE A 375 -15.65 15.74 -6.38
N SER A 376 -15.31 14.44 -6.42
CA SER A 376 -16.23 13.33 -6.13
C SER A 376 -16.22 13.06 -4.62
N ASP A 377 -16.60 14.05 -3.83
CA ASP A 377 -16.71 13.94 -2.38
C ASP A 377 -18.10 13.35 -2.09
N LEU A 378 -18.17 12.04 -1.81
CA LEU A 378 -19.36 11.20 -1.53
C LEU A 378 -20.60 11.30 -2.45
N GLY A 379 -20.56 12.11 -3.52
CA GLY A 379 -21.68 12.29 -4.46
C GLY A 379 -22.02 11.04 -5.29
N GLU A 380 -21.04 10.17 -5.52
CA GLU A 380 -21.21 8.91 -6.26
C GLU A 380 -20.37 7.81 -5.62
N LEU A 381 -20.93 6.60 -5.49
CA LEU A 381 -20.13 5.43 -5.11
C LEU A 381 -19.31 4.95 -6.31
N PRO A 382 -18.09 4.42 -6.09
CA PRO A 382 -17.24 3.93 -7.17
C PRO A 382 -17.93 2.80 -7.97
N ALA A 383 -17.65 2.71 -9.27
CA ALA A 383 -18.19 1.66 -10.13
C ALA A 383 -17.81 0.23 -9.68
N SER A 384 -16.72 0.07 -8.92
CA SER A 384 -16.34 -1.21 -8.32
C SER A 384 -17.19 -1.62 -7.12
N PHE A 385 -18.10 -0.76 -6.62
CA PHE A 385 -18.92 -1.08 -5.45
C PHE A 385 -19.82 -2.32 -5.69
N GLY A 386 -20.21 -2.56 -6.94
CA GLY A 386 -20.91 -3.78 -7.35
C GLY A 386 -20.10 -5.08 -7.23
N ASP A 387 -18.79 -5.02 -6.95
CA ASP A 387 -17.93 -6.20 -6.75
C ASP A 387 -18.06 -6.81 -5.34
N LEU A 388 -18.80 -6.15 -4.44
CA LEU A 388 -19.13 -6.64 -3.10
C LEU A 388 -20.20 -7.74 -3.12
N ILE A 389 -19.97 -8.80 -3.88
CA ILE A 389 -20.92 -9.90 -4.17
C ILE A 389 -21.42 -10.66 -2.93
N ASN A 390 -20.77 -10.49 -1.77
CA ASN A 390 -21.15 -11.10 -0.50
C ASN A 390 -21.91 -10.17 0.45
N LEU A 391 -22.11 -8.91 0.07
CA LEU A 391 -22.80 -7.91 0.87
C LEU A 391 -24.28 -8.28 1.05
N ARG A 392 -24.76 -8.20 2.29
CA ARG A 392 -26.13 -8.57 2.68
C ARG A 392 -26.90 -7.39 3.25
N GLU A 393 -26.19 -6.53 3.99
CA GLU A 393 -26.76 -5.38 4.67
C GLU A 393 -25.89 -4.15 4.36
N LEU A 394 -26.54 -3.10 3.86
CA LEU A 394 -25.91 -1.84 3.51
C LEU A 394 -26.75 -0.68 4.03
N ASP A 395 -26.17 0.13 4.91
CA ASP A 395 -26.76 1.41 5.32
C ASP A 395 -25.84 2.56 4.89
N LEU A 396 -26.37 3.38 3.99
CA LEU A 396 -25.74 4.61 3.49
C LEU A 396 -26.67 5.82 3.70
N SER A 397 -27.64 5.72 4.62
CA SER A 397 -28.57 6.80 4.87
C SER A 397 -27.88 8.05 5.44
N ASN A 398 -28.48 9.22 5.22
CA ASN A 398 -27.99 10.51 5.72
C ASN A 398 -26.57 10.84 5.21
N ASN A 399 -26.39 10.84 3.90
CA ASN A 399 -25.17 11.25 3.17
C ASN A 399 -25.57 12.14 1.95
N GLN A 400 -24.62 12.59 1.10
CA GLN A 400 -24.89 13.32 -0.15
C GLN A 400 -24.83 12.46 -1.42
N ILE A 401 -25.21 11.18 -1.36
CA ILE A 401 -25.15 10.31 -2.54
C ILE A 401 -26.23 10.73 -3.56
N HIS A 402 -25.80 11.10 -4.77
CA HIS A 402 -26.67 11.48 -5.88
C HIS A 402 -27.01 10.32 -6.80
N ALA A 403 -26.09 9.38 -6.98
CA ALA A 403 -26.29 8.23 -7.82
C ALA A 403 -25.62 6.96 -7.27
N LEU A 404 -26.29 5.83 -7.46
CA LEU A 404 -25.67 4.50 -7.35
C LEU A 404 -24.99 4.14 -8.68
N PRO A 405 -23.89 3.35 -8.64
CA PRO A 405 -23.17 2.93 -9.83
C PRO A 405 -23.97 1.90 -10.63
N ASP A 406 -23.83 1.88 -11.96
CA ASP A 406 -24.58 0.96 -12.83
C ASP A 406 -24.31 -0.53 -12.50
N THR A 407 -23.16 -0.84 -11.91
CA THR A 407 -22.80 -2.18 -11.42
C THR A 407 -23.53 -2.61 -10.15
N PHE A 408 -24.26 -1.72 -9.47
CA PHE A 408 -24.94 -2.00 -8.20
C PHE A 408 -25.95 -3.15 -8.31
N GLY A 409 -26.50 -3.39 -9.50
CA GLY A 409 -27.38 -4.53 -9.78
C GLY A 409 -26.72 -5.91 -9.59
N ARG A 410 -25.38 -6.00 -9.50
CA ARG A 410 -24.63 -7.26 -9.28
C ARG A 410 -24.64 -7.75 -7.83
N LEU A 411 -25.19 -6.96 -6.90
CA LEU A 411 -25.24 -7.30 -5.48
C LEU A 411 -26.35 -8.31 -5.16
N ASP A 412 -26.24 -9.53 -5.72
CA ASP A 412 -27.29 -10.56 -5.67
C ASP A 412 -27.68 -10.97 -4.25
N LYS A 413 -26.73 -10.92 -3.31
CA LYS A 413 -26.93 -11.30 -1.89
C LYS A 413 -27.44 -10.16 -1.01
N LEU A 414 -27.60 -8.94 -1.54
CA LEU A 414 -28.06 -7.80 -0.78
C LEU A 414 -29.55 -7.94 -0.45
N THR A 415 -29.86 -7.90 0.85
CA THR A 415 -31.21 -8.12 1.39
C THR A 415 -31.75 -6.91 2.15
N LYS A 416 -30.86 -6.10 2.74
CA LYS A 416 -31.21 -4.87 3.44
C LYS A 416 -30.41 -3.72 2.83
N LEU A 417 -31.12 -2.68 2.41
CA LEU A 417 -30.56 -1.48 1.84
C LEU A 417 -31.28 -0.28 2.43
N ASN A 418 -30.53 0.62 3.06
CA ASN A 418 -31.04 1.89 3.53
C ASN A 418 -30.29 3.03 2.81
N LEU A 419 -31.06 3.85 2.10
CA LEU A 419 -30.57 4.98 1.30
C LEU A 419 -31.29 6.29 1.67
N ASP A 420 -32.07 6.27 2.75
CA ASP A 420 -32.88 7.41 3.15
C ASP A 420 -32.03 8.66 3.39
N GLN A 421 -32.63 9.84 3.21
CA GLN A 421 -31.95 11.12 3.43
C GLN A 421 -30.66 11.29 2.59
N ASN A 422 -30.70 10.88 1.33
CA ASN A 422 -29.72 11.22 0.30
C ASN A 422 -30.39 12.00 -0.85
N PRO A 423 -29.69 12.94 -1.51
CA PRO A 423 -30.18 13.65 -2.69
C PRO A 423 -30.14 12.77 -3.97
N LEU A 424 -30.68 11.54 -3.88
CA LEU A 424 -30.63 10.53 -4.92
C LEU A 424 -31.47 10.91 -6.14
N VAL A 425 -30.82 10.91 -7.30
CA VAL A 425 -31.43 11.05 -8.62
C VAL A 425 -31.54 9.68 -9.29
N VAL A 426 -30.53 8.81 -9.09
CA VAL A 426 -30.45 7.48 -9.71
C VAL A 426 -30.10 6.43 -8.66
N PRO A 427 -30.99 5.46 -8.35
CA PRO A 427 -32.37 5.35 -8.81
C PRO A 427 -33.26 6.42 -8.18
N SER A 428 -34.40 6.70 -8.83
CA SER A 428 -35.39 7.64 -8.28
C SER A 428 -35.94 7.16 -6.93
N LEU A 429 -36.38 8.09 -6.09
CA LEU A 429 -36.93 7.77 -4.77
C LEU A 429 -38.11 6.78 -4.85
N GLU A 430 -38.92 6.82 -5.91
CA GLU A 430 -40.00 5.87 -6.13
C GLU A 430 -39.48 4.42 -6.21
N VAL A 431 -38.38 4.20 -6.94
CA VAL A 431 -37.74 2.88 -7.04
C VAL A 431 -37.14 2.45 -5.71
N VAL A 432 -36.51 3.39 -4.98
CA VAL A 432 -35.96 3.11 -3.64
C VAL A 432 -37.05 2.65 -2.68
N THR A 433 -38.21 3.32 -2.68
CA THR A 433 -39.35 2.96 -1.80
C THR A 433 -40.00 1.61 -2.13
N GLN A 434 -39.79 1.08 -3.34
CA GLN A 434 -40.26 -0.26 -3.73
C GLN A 434 -39.39 -1.38 -3.16
N GLY A 435 -38.21 -1.06 -2.62
CA GLY A 435 -37.33 -1.99 -1.91
C GLY A 435 -36.11 -2.44 -2.72
N VAL A 436 -35.28 -3.28 -2.08
CA VAL A 436 -33.94 -3.66 -2.56
C VAL A 436 -33.96 -4.31 -3.94
N GLU A 437 -34.91 -5.21 -4.19
CA GLU A 437 -35.04 -5.91 -5.49
C GLU A 437 -35.36 -4.94 -6.62
N ALA A 438 -36.25 -3.96 -6.39
CA ALA A 438 -36.59 -2.96 -7.41
C ALA A 438 -35.39 -2.07 -7.77
N VAL A 439 -34.58 -1.69 -6.78
CA VAL A 439 -33.32 -0.97 -6.98
C VAL A 439 -32.36 -1.83 -7.82
N LYS A 440 -32.14 -3.10 -7.45
CA LYS A 440 -31.23 -4.00 -8.19
C LYS A 440 -31.67 -4.18 -9.64
N ASP A 441 -32.96 -4.46 -9.87
CA ASP A 441 -33.54 -4.65 -11.20
C ASP A 441 -33.42 -3.39 -12.06
N TYR A 442 -33.71 -2.21 -11.47
CA TYR A 442 -33.56 -0.94 -12.16
C TYR A 442 -32.11 -0.69 -12.59
N MET A 443 -31.14 -0.92 -11.70
CA MET A 443 -29.73 -0.71 -11.99
C MET A 443 -29.21 -1.72 -13.02
N ALA A 444 -29.59 -3.00 -12.91
CA ALA A 444 -29.22 -4.04 -13.87
C ALA A 444 -29.79 -3.76 -15.28
N LYS A 445 -31.04 -3.31 -15.36
CA LYS A 445 -31.67 -2.92 -16.63
C LYS A 445 -30.97 -1.71 -17.25
N ARG A 446 -30.66 -0.70 -16.43
CA ARG A 446 -29.92 0.49 -16.86
C ARG A 446 -28.55 0.13 -17.42
N LEU A 447 -27.81 -0.76 -16.78
CA LEU A 447 -26.52 -1.24 -17.28
C LEU A 447 -26.66 -1.95 -18.64
N LEU A 448 -27.70 -2.78 -18.81
CA LEU A 448 -27.97 -3.45 -20.07
C LEU A 448 -28.28 -2.46 -21.20
N ASP A 449 -29.11 -1.44 -20.90
CA ASP A 449 -29.46 -0.40 -21.88
C ASP A 449 -28.21 0.38 -22.32
N ILE A 450 -27.30 0.71 -21.39
CA ILE A 450 -26.01 1.35 -21.70
C ILE A 450 -25.16 0.47 -22.63
N LEU A 451 -25.02 -0.81 -22.32
CA LEU A 451 -24.23 -1.75 -23.14
C LEU A 451 -24.80 -1.93 -24.54
N LEU A 452 -26.13 -1.98 -24.68
CA LEU A 452 -26.80 -2.09 -25.98
C LEU A 452 -26.66 -0.82 -26.82
N GLU A 453 -26.61 0.35 -26.19
CA GLU A 453 -26.40 1.62 -26.86
C GLU A 453 -24.94 1.80 -27.29
N GLU A 454 -23.98 1.35 -26.46
CA GLU A 454 -22.57 1.29 -26.84
C GLU A 454 -22.34 0.34 -28.03
N GLU A 455 -22.95 -0.85 -28.03
CA GLU A 455 -22.84 -1.80 -29.15
C GLU A 455 -23.40 -1.21 -30.46
N LYS A 456 -24.52 -0.49 -30.40
CA LYS A 456 -25.08 0.22 -31.56
C LYS A 456 -24.17 1.35 -32.03
N SER A 457 -23.61 2.14 -31.11
CA SER A 457 -22.69 3.22 -31.45
C SER A 457 -21.40 2.70 -32.11
N MET A 458 -20.86 1.59 -31.62
CA MET A 458 -19.72 0.89 -32.25
C MET A 458 -20.06 0.34 -33.64
N ALA A 459 -21.30 -0.11 -33.86
CA ALA A 459 -21.74 -0.58 -35.17
C ALA A 459 -21.94 0.58 -36.19
N GLU A 460 -22.36 1.75 -35.73
CA GLU A 460 -22.59 2.94 -36.57
C GLU A 460 -21.29 3.70 -36.92
N GLU A 461 -20.31 3.75 -36.00
CA GLU A 461 -18.98 4.33 -36.24
C GLU A 461 -18.08 3.49 -37.17
N MET A 462 -18.47 2.24 -37.48
CA MET A 462 -17.77 1.38 -38.43
C MET A 462 -18.17 1.63 -39.91
N SER A 463 -18.72 2.82 -40.19
CA SER A 463 -18.89 3.38 -41.54
C SER A 463 -17.68 4.28 -41.91
N PRO A 464 -17.19 4.28 -43.16
CA PRO A 464 -15.84 4.72 -43.45
C PRO A 464 -15.77 6.23 -43.66
N THR A 465 -15.82 7.03 -42.59
CA THR A 465 -15.31 8.41 -42.61
C THR A 465 -14.93 8.90 -41.22
N GLN A 466 -13.66 9.31 -41.08
CA GLN A 466 -13.01 10.00 -39.95
C GLN A 466 -12.57 9.16 -38.75
N ALA A 467 -11.43 8.47 -38.92
CA ALA A 467 -10.60 8.01 -37.81
C ALA A 467 -9.59 9.10 -37.41
N GLY A 468 -9.77 9.69 -36.23
CA GLY A 468 -8.81 10.56 -35.57
C GLY A 468 -8.73 10.26 -34.08
N ASN A 469 -7.74 9.46 -33.69
CA ASN A 469 -7.05 9.41 -32.38
C ASN A 469 -7.86 9.55 -31.06
N GLY A 470 -9.12 9.11 -30.99
CA GLY A 470 -9.92 9.10 -29.76
C GLY A 470 -10.18 7.71 -29.15
N TRP A 471 -10.03 6.64 -29.94
CA TRP A 471 -10.49 5.29 -29.55
C TRP A 471 -9.63 4.63 -28.45
N MET A 472 -8.31 4.88 -28.42
CA MET A 472 -7.38 4.13 -27.56
C MET A 472 -7.44 4.48 -26.06
N MET A 473 -8.08 5.59 -25.65
CA MET A 473 -8.18 5.96 -24.22
C MET A 473 -9.44 5.43 -23.52
N ARG A 474 -10.46 4.97 -24.25
CA ARG A 474 -11.70 4.45 -23.63
C ARG A 474 -11.71 2.93 -23.48
N SER A 475 -11.00 2.21 -24.34
CA SER A 475 -10.98 0.73 -24.35
C SER A 475 -10.19 0.08 -23.21
N THR A 476 -9.35 0.81 -22.47
CA THR A 476 -8.51 0.26 -21.39
C THR A 476 -9.16 0.30 -20.01
N SER A 477 -10.25 1.07 -19.84
CA SER A 477 -10.94 1.18 -18.54
C SER A 477 -11.92 0.03 -18.31
N TRP A 478 -12.55 -0.49 -19.38
CA TRP A 478 -13.54 -1.58 -19.30
C TRP A 478 -12.92 -2.98 -19.20
N LEU A 479 -11.78 -3.23 -19.85
CA LEU A 479 -11.09 -4.54 -19.81
C LEU A 479 -10.61 -4.93 -18.40
N ASN A 480 -10.30 -3.95 -17.53
CA ASN A 480 -9.93 -4.23 -16.14
C ASN A 480 -11.10 -4.73 -15.29
N SER A 481 -12.36 -4.39 -15.64
CA SER A 481 -13.55 -4.85 -14.91
C SER A 481 -13.93 -6.29 -15.29
N TRP A 482 -13.62 -6.73 -16.51
CA TRP A 482 -14.01 -8.06 -17.01
C TRP A 482 -13.00 -9.17 -16.66
N VAL A 483 -11.73 -8.83 -16.48
CA VAL A 483 -10.65 -9.81 -16.22
C VAL A 483 -10.66 -10.36 -14.77
N SER A 484 -11.45 -9.79 -13.85
CA SER A 484 -11.57 -10.30 -12.48
C SER A 484 -12.74 -11.27 -12.22
N GLY A 485 -13.62 -11.51 -13.22
CA GLY A 485 -14.92 -12.16 -13.00
C GLY A 485 -15.19 -13.52 -13.67
N VAL A 486 -14.31 -14.05 -14.50
CA VAL A 486 -14.60 -15.29 -15.24
C VAL A 486 -14.19 -16.54 -14.46
N SER A 487 -14.95 -16.83 -13.41
CA SER A 487 -15.15 -18.19 -12.88
C SER A 487 -16.58 -18.29 -12.36
N GLY A 488 -17.52 -18.57 -13.26
CA GLY A 488 -18.91 -18.77 -12.89
C GLY A 488 -19.88 -18.55 -14.04
N SER A 489 -20.06 -19.57 -14.88
CA SER A 489 -21.37 -20.02 -15.42
C SER A 489 -21.15 -20.89 -16.66
N VAL A 490 -20.85 -22.16 -16.43
CA VAL A 490 -21.06 -23.24 -17.40
C VAL A 490 -22.23 -24.06 -16.88
N ALA A 491 -23.44 -23.53 -17.00
CA ALA A 491 -24.69 -24.28 -16.72
C ALA A 491 -25.90 -23.48 -17.22
N GLY A 492 -26.08 -23.37 -18.54
CA GLY A 492 -27.22 -22.61 -19.03
C GLY A 492 -27.61 -22.74 -20.49
N TYR A 493 -27.02 -23.62 -21.31
CA TYR A 493 -27.47 -23.82 -22.70
C TYR A 493 -27.17 -25.23 -23.21
N LEU A 494 -27.58 -26.25 -22.45
CA LEU A 494 -27.75 -27.61 -22.96
C LEU A 494 -29.24 -27.94 -23.04
N GLY A 495 -29.83 -27.63 -24.20
CA GLY A 495 -31.12 -28.21 -24.58
C GLY A 495 -32.00 -27.32 -25.45
N ALA A 496 -31.83 -27.41 -26.77
CA ALA A 496 -32.96 -27.46 -27.72
C ALA A 496 -32.45 -27.74 -29.15
N GLY A 497 -32.94 -28.84 -29.73
CA GLY A 497 -33.38 -28.97 -31.13
C GLY A 497 -32.39 -28.75 -32.27
N MET A 498 -31.96 -29.85 -32.90
CA MET A 498 -31.44 -29.87 -34.28
C MET A 498 -32.45 -29.29 -35.29
N PRO A 499 -31.96 -28.78 -36.45
CA PRO A 499 -31.93 -29.66 -37.62
C PRO A 499 -30.52 -29.80 -38.22
N SER A 500 -30.31 -30.99 -38.77
CA SER A 500 -29.11 -31.49 -39.42
C SER A 500 -28.83 -30.84 -40.78
N SER A 501 -27.65 -30.21 -40.94
CA SER A 501 -26.93 -30.13 -42.22
C SER A 501 -25.48 -29.62 -42.04
N SER A 502 -24.53 -30.31 -42.68
CA SER A 502 -23.06 -30.09 -42.74
C SER A 502 -22.26 -30.34 -41.45
N SER A 503 -21.84 -31.60 -41.25
CA SER A 503 -21.13 -32.09 -40.06
C SER A 503 -19.60 -32.11 -40.19
N SER A 504 -19.00 -31.37 -41.11
CA SER A 504 -17.56 -31.52 -41.41
C SER A 504 -16.69 -30.30 -41.06
N SER A 505 -17.15 -29.06 -41.24
CA SER A 505 -16.40 -27.86 -40.79
C SER A 505 -16.39 -27.65 -39.28
N LEU A 506 -17.49 -27.99 -38.60
CA LEU A 506 -17.64 -27.80 -37.14
C LEU A 506 -16.65 -28.67 -36.34
N GLY A 507 -16.26 -29.83 -36.88
CA GLY A 507 -15.27 -30.71 -36.25
C GLY A 507 -13.84 -30.18 -36.35
N LEU A 508 -13.51 -29.40 -37.39
CA LEU A 508 -12.15 -28.92 -37.63
C LEU A 508 -11.78 -27.75 -36.71
N PHE A 509 -12.68 -26.76 -36.53
CA PHE A 509 -12.43 -25.65 -35.60
C PHE A 509 -12.19 -26.16 -34.17
N THR A 510 -13.12 -26.98 -33.68
CA THR A 510 -13.02 -27.59 -32.34
C THR A 510 -11.75 -28.43 -32.20
N SER A 511 -11.39 -29.23 -33.21
CA SER A 511 -10.16 -30.04 -33.15
C SER A 511 -8.90 -29.18 -33.10
N ILE A 512 -8.84 -28.08 -33.86
CA ILE A 512 -7.70 -27.15 -33.86
C ILE A 512 -7.58 -26.45 -32.49
N CYS A 513 -8.69 -25.93 -31.95
CA CYS A 513 -8.72 -25.29 -30.64
C CYS A 513 -8.30 -26.25 -29.52
N LEU A 514 -8.82 -27.49 -29.51
CA LEU A 514 -8.47 -28.49 -28.50
C LEU A 514 -7.00 -28.89 -28.59
N LEU A 515 -6.47 -29.08 -29.79
CA LEU A 515 -5.06 -29.40 -29.98
C LEU A 515 -4.15 -28.26 -29.50
N GLN A 516 -4.47 -27.02 -29.89
CA GLN A 516 -3.69 -25.84 -29.46
C GLN A 516 -3.83 -25.57 -27.96
N SER A 517 -4.99 -25.84 -27.36
CA SER A 517 -5.21 -25.79 -25.92
C SER A 517 -4.29 -26.78 -25.18
N VAL A 518 -4.26 -28.05 -25.60
CA VAL A 518 -3.39 -29.06 -24.99
C VAL A 518 -1.91 -28.66 -25.11
N VAL A 519 -1.49 -28.15 -26.28
CA VAL A 519 -0.13 -27.65 -26.48
C VAL A 519 0.17 -26.46 -25.56
N ALA A 520 -0.72 -25.49 -25.45
CA ALA A 520 -0.52 -24.31 -24.61
C ALA A 520 -0.46 -24.65 -23.10
N VAL A 521 -1.37 -25.51 -22.62
CA VAL A 521 -1.37 -25.94 -21.21
C VAL A 521 -0.11 -26.76 -20.89
N THR A 522 0.27 -27.68 -21.77
CA THR A 522 1.49 -28.50 -21.56
C THR A 522 2.75 -27.66 -21.61
N CYS A 523 2.89 -26.76 -22.59
CA CYS A 523 4.02 -25.83 -22.66
C CYS A 523 4.07 -24.89 -21.44
N GLY A 524 2.92 -24.35 -21.00
CA GLY A 524 2.84 -23.50 -19.82
C GLY A 524 3.28 -24.21 -18.54
N ALA A 525 2.78 -25.43 -18.30
CA ALA A 525 3.18 -26.25 -17.15
C ALA A 525 4.67 -26.63 -17.20
N LEU A 526 5.17 -26.99 -18.37
CA LEU A 526 6.59 -27.30 -18.58
C LEU A 526 7.48 -26.07 -18.34
N MET A 527 7.07 -24.87 -18.75
CA MET A 527 7.79 -23.63 -18.46
C MET A 527 7.76 -23.24 -16.98
N MET A 528 6.68 -23.54 -16.26
CA MET A 528 6.62 -23.21 -14.83
C MET A 528 7.47 -24.14 -13.97
N PHE A 529 7.50 -25.44 -14.29
CA PHE A 529 8.06 -26.45 -13.40
C PHE A 529 9.36 -27.08 -13.89
N TYR A 530 9.62 -27.05 -15.20
CA TYR A 530 10.72 -27.81 -15.82
C TYR A 530 11.55 -27.00 -16.83
N LEU A 531 11.45 -25.67 -16.80
CA LEU A 531 12.14 -24.79 -17.75
C LEU A 531 13.64 -25.05 -17.77
N ASP A 532 14.19 -25.33 -16.61
CA ASP A 532 15.61 -25.55 -16.38
C ASP A 532 16.11 -26.86 -16.97
N GLU A 533 15.36 -27.95 -16.80
CA GLU A 533 15.69 -29.21 -17.47
C GLU A 533 15.47 -29.11 -18.98
N ILE A 534 14.46 -28.35 -19.43
CA ILE A 534 14.14 -28.15 -20.85
C ILE A 534 15.20 -27.29 -21.54
N ALA A 535 15.65 -26.20 -20.90
CA ALA A 535 16.72 -25.35 -21.42
C ALA A 535 18.05 -26.10 -21.46
N ALA A 536 18.35 -26.91 -20.44
CA ALA A 536 19.53 -27.77 -20.42
C ALA A 536 19.47 -28.88 -21.49
N PHE A 537 18.29 -29.43 -21.75
CA PHE A 537 18.05 -30.42 -22.80
C PHE A 537 18.13 -29.81 -24.22
N GLY A 538 17.60 -28.60 -24.41
CA GLY A 538 17.54 -27.92 -25.70
C GLY A 538 18.85 -27.25 -26.13
N HIS A 539 19.50 -26.52 -25.22
CA HIS A 539 20.66 -25.68 -25.53
C HIS A 539 21.97 -26.19 -24.91
N GLY A 540 21.92 -27.26 -24.11
CA GLY A 540 23.05 -27.78 -23.33
C GLY A 540 23.23 -27.05 -21.99
N ARG A 541 23.83 -27.75 -21.01
CA ARG A 541 23.98 -27.26 -19.62
C ARG A 541 24.74 -25.94 -19.50
N GLU A 542 25.73 -25.72 -20.37
CA GLU A 542 26.56 -24.51 -20.35
C GLU A 542 25.79 -23.28 -20.85
N THR A 543 25.03 -23.42 -21.94
CA THR A 543 24.21 -22.35 -22.52
C THR A 543 23.00 -22.04 -21.64
N ALA A 544 22.36 -23.07 -21.07
CA ALA A 544 21.26 -22.90 -20.12
C ALA A 544 21.69 -22.13 -18.85
N GLY A 545 22.93 -22.36 -18.38
CA GLY A 545 23.49 -21.60 -17.27
C GLY A 545 23.71 -20.12 -17.59
N LYS A 546 24.07 -19.78 -18.84
CA LYS A 546 24.22 -18.39 -19.31
C LYS A 546 22.88 -17.68 -19.45
N LEU A 547 21.83 -18.39 -19.90
CA LEU A 547 20.47 -17.86 -20.07
C LEU A 547 19.75 -17.54 -18.75
N ARG A 548 20.16 -18.15 -17.64
CA ARG A 548 19.61 -17.87 -16.30
C ARG A 548 20.12 -16.55 -15.69
N GLY A 549 21.07 -15.87 -16.32
CA GLY A 549 21.70 -14.69 -15.73
C GLY A 549 22.87 -15.03 -14.80
N SER A 550 23.82 -14.10 -14.72
CA SER A 550 25.10 -14.27 -14.03
C SER A 550 25.02 -14.00 -12.53
N THR A 551 23.99 -13.29 -12.06
CA THR A 551 23.79 -12.96 -10.65
C THR A 551 22.55 -13.66 -10.06
N PRO A 552 22.50 -13.91 -8.73
CA PRO A 552 21.31 -14.47 -8.08
C PRO A 552 20.04 -13.62 -8.25
N HIS A 553 20.20 -12.30 -8.41
CA HIS A 553 19.09 -11.38 -8.65
C HIS A 553 18.53 -11.53 -10.06
N ASP A 554 19.39 -11.58 -11.08
CA ASP A 554 18.98 -11.82 -12.46
C ASP A 554 18.30 -13.19 -12.60
N GLN A 555 18.82 -14.21 -11.91
CA GLN A 555 18.25 -15.55 -11.87
C GLN A 555 16.82 -15.55 -11.33
N LEU A 556 16.57 -14.83 -10.22
CA LEU A 556 15.24 -14.73 -9.65
C LEU A 556 14.29 -13.95 -10.58
N LEU A 557 14.77 -12.88 -11.22
CA LEU A 557 13.98 -12.04 -12.12
C LEU A 557 13.61 -12.79 -13.41
N ILE A 558 14.54 -13.54 -13.98
CA ILE A 558 14.29 -14.38 -15.17
C ILE A 558 13.35 -15.53 -14.80
N GLN A 559 13.60 -16.24 -13.69
CA GLN A 559 12.74 -17.33 -13.24
C GLN A 559 11.31 -16.87 -12.96
N THR A 560 11.13 -15.70 -12.34
CA THR A 560 9.79 -15.13 -12.10
C THR A 560 9.13 -14.73 -13.42
N SER A 561 9.84 -14.05 -14.33
CA SER A 561 9.34 -13.72 -15.67
C SER A 561 8.88 -14.95 -16.45
N ASP A 562 9.69 -16.00 -16.48
CA ASP A 562 9.36 -17.24 -17.21
C ASP A 562 8.20 -18.00 -16.55
N SER A 563 8.09 -17.95 -15.22
CA SER A 563 6.94 -18.50 -14.49
C SER A 563 5.65 -17.74 -14.82
N PHE A 564 5.71 -16.41 -14.95
CA PHE A 564 4.57 -15.59 -15.39
C PHE A 564 4.21 -15.88 -16.86
N ALA A 565 5.19 -16.06 -17.74
CA ALA A 565 4.95 -16.45 -19.13
C ALA A 565 4.30 -17.85 -19.22
N GLY A 566 4.72 -18.80 -18.39
CA GLY A 566 4.11 -20.12 -18.27
C GLY A 566 2.66 -20.07 -17.77
N LEU A 567 2.39 -19.24 -16.76
CA LEU A 567 1.03 -19.01 -16.24
C LEU A 567 0.12 -18.39 -17.31
N LEU A 568 0.64 -17.43 -18.10
CA LEU A 568 -0.08 -16.83 -19.20
C LEU A 568 -0.41 -17.86 -20.29
N LEU A 569 0.52 -18.75 -20.64
CA LEU A 569 0.27 -19.82 -21.61
C LEU A 569 -0.83 -20.78 -21.14
N LEU A 570 -0.85 -21.09 -19.84
CA LEU A 570 -1.87 -21.94 -19.23
C LEU A 570 -3.25 -21.29 -19.27
N ALA A 571 -3.33 -19.98 -18.99
CA ALA A 571 -4.57 -19.20 -19.15
C ALA A 571 -5.06 -19.17 -20.61
N VAL A 572 -4.16 -18.93 -21.57
CA VAL A 572 -4.46 -18.98 -23.01
C VAL A 572 -4.96 -20.38 -23.42
N GLY A 573 -4.34 -21.44 -22.89
CA GLY A 573 -4.76 -22.82 -23.14
C GLY A 573 -6.18 -23.10 -22.66
N PHE A 574 -6.57 -22.62 -21.48
CA PHE A 574 -7.95 -22.73 -21.01
C PHE A 574 -8.93 -21.91 -21.82
N LEU A 575 -8.53 -20.71 -22.27
CA LEU A 575 -9.37 -19.88 -23.13
C LEU A 575 -9.61 -20.55 -24.50
N LEU A 576 -8.58 -21.16 -25.10
CA LEU A 576 -8.71 -21.95 -26.33
C LEU A 576 -9.61 -23.18 -26.13
N PHE A 577 -9.55 -23.84 -24.97
CA PHE A 577 -10.44 -24.94 -24.63
C PHE A 577 -11.91 -24.48 -24.60
N MET A 578 -12.19 -23.36 -23.94
CA MET A 578 -13.54 -22.80 -23.86
C MET A 578 -14.06 -22.38 -25.25
N VAL A 579 -13.21 -21.72 -26.04
CA VAL A 579 -13.52 -21.29 -27.40
C VAL A 579 -13.81 -22.47 -28.33
N ALA A 580 -13.22 -23.65 -28.11
CA ALA A 580 -13.42 -24.84 -28.94
C ALA A 580 -14.89 -25.25 -29.09
N PHE A 581 -15.75 -24.89 -28.12
CA PHE A 581 -17.16 -25.25 -28.09
C PHE A 581 -18.10 -24.16 -28.61
N VAL A 582 -17.57 -23.01 -29.02
CA VAL A 582 -18.36 -21.94 -29.63
C VAL A 582 -18.85 -22.38 -31.00
N ARG A 583 -20.16 -22.36 -31.20
CA ARG A 583 -20.82 -22.84 -32.43
C ARG A 583 -21.12 -21.74 -33.45
N ASP A 584 -20.90 -20.48 -33.10
CA ASP A 584 -21.13 -19.37 -34.01
C ASP A 584 -20.07 -19.30 -35.13
N ARG A 585 -20.49 -19.48 -36.39
CA ARG A 585 -19.58 -19.47 -37.54
C ARG A 585 -18.95 -18.10 -37.77
N GLY A 586 -19.68 -17.01 -37.49
CA GLY A 586 -19.15 -15.64 -37.64
C GLY A 586 -17.95 -15.43 -36.74
N PHE A 587 -18.12 -15.78 -35.46
CA PHE A 587 -17.05 -15.78 -34.47
C PHE A 587 -15.89 -16.72 -34.85
N GLN A 588 -16.15 -17.96 -35.29
CA GLN A 588 -15.09 -18.91 -35.67
C GLN A 588 -14.18 -18.37 -36.79
N ILE A 589 -14.78 -17.74 -37.81
CA ILE A 589 -14.03 -17.13 -38.92
C ILE A 589 -13.25 -15.90 -38.45
N PHE A 590 -13.86 -15.05 -37.64
CA PHE A 590 -13.20 -13.89 -37.04
C PHE A 590 -11.99 -14.32 -36.18
N PHE A 591 -12.20 -15.29 -35.30
CA PHE A 591 -11.20 -15.85 -34.41
C PHE A 591 -10.02 -16.44 -35.20
N ALA A 592 -10.31 -17.26 -36.21
CA ALA A 592 -9.27 -17.84 -37.07
C ALA A 592 -8.43 -16.77 -37.79
N LYS A 593 -9.05 -15.68 -38.29
CA LYS A 593 -8.32 -14.55 -38.89
C LYS A 593 -7.42 -13.85 -37.89
N GLY A 594 -7.91 -13.66 -36.66
CA GLY A 594 -7.13 -13.11 -35.55
C GLY A 594 -5.91 -13.96 -35.23
N CYS A 595 -6.07 -15.28 -35.13
CA CYS A 595 -4.96 -16.20 -34.87
C CYS A 595 -3.92 -16.20 -36.00
N ILE A 596 -4.34 -16.13 -37.27
CA ILE A 596 -3.41 -16.02 -38.41
C ILE A 596 -2.58 -14.75 -38.30
N LEU A 597 -3.23 -13.61 -38.03
CA LEU A 597 -2.54 -12.32 -37.89
C LEU A 597 -1.55 -12.37 -36.72
N LEU A 598 -1.96 -12.92 -35.57
CA LEU A 598 -1.12 -13.04 -34.39
C LEU A 598 0.12 -13.89 -34.66
N HIS A 599 -0.03 -15.09 -35.22
CA HIS A 599 1.10 -15.96 -35.53
C HIS A 599 2.00 -15.38 -36.63
N ALA A 600 1.44 -14.67 -37.62
CA ALA A 600 2.23 -13.98 -38.63
C ALA A 600 3.02 -12.79 -38.04
N ALA A 601 2.43 -12.04 -37.10
CA ALA A 601 3.11 -10.97 -36.39
C ALA A 601 4.23 -11.52 -35.49
N MET A 602 4.00 -12.64 -34.80
CA MET A 602 5.03 -13.34 -34.03
C MET A 602 6.17 -13.83 -34.94
N ALA A 603 5.85 -14.46 -36.07
CA ALA A 603 6.84 -14.88 -37.06
C ALA A 603 7.70 -13.70 -37.57
N LEU A 604 7.08 -12.56 -37.88
CA LEU A 604 7.77 -11.34 -38.28
C LEU A 604 8.66 -10.78 -37.16
N TRP A 605 8.16 -10.79 -35.92
CA TRP A 605 8.92 -10.39 -34.74
C TRP A 605 10.19 -11.24 -34.58
N ARG A 606 10.09 -12.57 -34.69
CA ARG A 606 11.25 -13.47 -34.61
C ARG A 606 12.29 -13.18 -35.69
N VAL A 607 11.85 -12.93 -36.93
CA VAL A 607 12.75 -12.63 -38.05
C VAL A 607 13.45 -11.27 -37.87
N TYR A 608 12.74 -10.26 -37.38
CA TYR A 608 13.28 -8.90 -37.26
C TYR A 608 14.12 -8.69 -36.00
N PHE A 609 13.70 -9.31 -34.89
CA PHE A 609 14.24 -9.08 -33.56
C PHE A 609 15.08 -10.25 -33.04
N GLU A 610 14.55 -11.48 -33.02
CA GLU A 610 15.29 -12.64 -32.48
C GLU A 610 16.48 -13.06 -33.35
N ARG A 611 16.40 -12.87 -34.67
CA ARG A 611 17.55 -13.04 -35.58
C ARG A 611 18.76 -12.16 -35.21
N ARG A 612 18.55 -11.05 -34.49
CA ARG A 612 19.62 -10.11 -34.08
C ARG A 612 20.22 -10.45 -32.70
N LEU A 613 19.75 -11.51 -32.03
CA LEU A 613 20.30 -11.98 -30.75
C LEU A 613 21.29 -13.13 -31.02
N GLU A 614 22.57 -12.91 -30.72
CA GLU A 614 23.67 -13.81 -31.09
C GLU A 614 23.60 -15.19 -30.39
N ASP A 615 23.11 -15.25 -29.15
CA ASP A 615 22.98 -16.50 -28.37
C ASP A 615 21.69 -17.30 -28.65
N LEU A 616 20.64 -16.65 -29.17
CA LEU A 616 19.37 -17.28 -29.59
C LEU A 616 19.32 -17.56 -31.11
N ALA A 617 20.36 -17.16 -31.85
CA ALA A 617 20.40 -17.09 -33.31
C ALA A 617 20.19 -18.44 -34.03
N HIS A 618 20.30 -19.57 -33.33
CA HIS A 618 20.14 -20.90 -33.92
C HIS A 618 18.75 -21.51 -33.73
N ASP A 619 17.92 -20.99 -32.81
CA ASP A 619 16.61 -21.58 -32.49
C ASP A 619 15.41 -20.83 -33.07
N TRP A 620 15.58 -19.55 -33.41
CA TRP A 620 14.52 -18.76 -34.07
C TRP A 620 14.01 -19.39 -35.38
N PRO A 621 14.80 -20.12 -36.22
CA PRO A 621 14.26 -20.76 -37.42
C PRO A 621 13.28 -21.88 -37.08
N ARG A 622 13.54 -22.63 -35.99
CA ARG A 622 12.68 -23.71 -35.52
C ARG A 622 11.38 -23.16 -34.94
N GLN A 623 11.47 -22.08 -34.17
CA GLN A 623 10.31 -21.42 -33.57
C GLN A 623 9.45 -20.71 -34.64
N LEU A 624 10.09 -20.10 -35.64
CA LEU A 624 9.42 -19.55 -36.81
C LEU A 624 8.62 -20.62 -37.58
N VAL A 625 9.19 -21.80 -37.78
CA VAL A 625 8.47 -22.92 -38.40
C VAL A 625 7.24 -23.30 -37.56
N GLY A 626 7.35 -23.30 -36.23
CA GLY A 626 6.21 -23.52 -35.33
C GLY A 626 5.09 -22.49 -35.52
N ASP A 627 5.41 -21.19 -35.52
CA ASP A 627 4.43 -20.12 -35.72
C ASP A 627 3.77 -20.19 -37.10
N LEU A 628 4.54 -20.52 -38.15
CA LEU A 628 4.00 -20.71 -39.50
C LEU A 628 3.07 -21.93 -39.58
N VAL A 629 3.41 -23.05 -38.92
CA VAL A 629 2.55 -24.24 -38.87
C VAL A 629 1.24 -23.95 -38.14
N LEU A 630 1.29 -23.24 -37.01
CA LEU A 630 0.08 -22.83 -36.28
C LEU A 630 -0.78 -21.86 -37.11
N SER A 631 -0.16 -20.88 -37.78
CA SER A 631 -0.86 -19.99 -38.71
C SER A 631 -1.52 -20.77 -39.87
N LEU A 632 -0.79 -21.72 -40.47
CA LEU A 632 -1.30 -22.55 -41.56
C LEU A 632 -2.47 -23.44 -41.15
N SER A 633 -2.54 -23.90 -39.89
CA SER A 633 -3.68 -24.67 -39.39
C SER A 633 -4.99 -23.87 -39.46
N TRP A 634 -4.92 -22.58 -39.17
CA TRP A 634 -6.06 -21.65 -39.26
C TRP A 634 -6.37 -21.23 -40.70
N VAL A 635 -5.34 -21.06 -41.55
CA VAL A 635 -5.53 -20.84 -42.99
C VAL A 635 -6.26 -22.04 -43.62
N PHE A 636 -5.87 -23.26 -43.27
CA PHE A 636 -6.53 -24.47 -43.76
C PHE A 636 -7.99 -24.54 -43.30
N PHE A 637 -8.28 -24.19 -42.05
CA PHE A 637 -9.66 -24.06 -41.56
C PHE A 637 -10.47 -23.03 -42.35
N LEU A 638 -9.91 -21.84 -42.64
CA LEU A 638 -10.60 -20.81 -43.43
C LEU A 638 -10.85 -21.26 -44.87
N VAL A 639 -9.86 -21.89 -45.51
CA VAL A 639 -9.98 -22.42 -46.88
C VAL A 639 -11.02 -23.54 -46.94
N TYR A 640 -11.05 -24.40 -45.93
CA TYR A 640 -12.04 -25.47 -45.82
C TYR A 640 -13.45 -24.92 -45.58
N SER A 641 -13.58 -23.93 -44.69
CA SER A 641 -14.85 -23.28 -44.36
C SER A 641 -15.37 -22.36 -45.46
N TRP A 642 -14.53 -21.97 -46.42
CA TRP A 642 -14.91 -21.23 -47.62
C TRP A 642 -15.40 -22.14 -48.76
N ARG A 643 -15.05 -23.43 -48.70
CA ARG A 643 -15.44 -24.45 -49.69
C ARG A 643 -16.80 -25.08 -49.38
N GLU A 644 -17.18 -25.15 -48.10
CA GLU A 644 -18.55 -25.45 -47.65
C GLU A 644 -19.45 -24.23 -47.73
#